data_AF-A0A954ICJ1-F1
#
_entry.id   AF-A0A954ICJ1-F1
#
_cell.length_a   1.000
_cell.length_b   1.000
_cell.length_c   1.000
_cell.angle_alpha   90.00
_cell.angle_beta   90.00
_cell.angle_gamma   90.00
#
_symmetry.space_group_name_H-M   'P 1'
#
loop_
_entity.id
_entity.type
_entity.pdbx_description
1 polymer ?
#
loop_
_entity_poly.entity_id
_entity_poly.type
_entity_poly.pdbx_seq_one_letter_code
_entity_poly.pdbx_strand_id
1 'polypeptide(L)'
;MLTWLREQLSSQRKSQKRRRISGSLSDESFAVSVDAMESRLLLTPTALQAIHRSGQTFLTWTEDLTVTGEKYHVYRSTSPITTANLGSAEKLTGKWGPLDEDTSIHKLAGPSSPGQFVISDLGTPLAVTQGLFVWTTQAGEGGRYYYYAVTEVNAGVEDTTVQLNVNSLGAPVLENVNTPAPVLVTSSNGGKGRVYTQFMDYRNWNPTFQGYAYNYAVSLPADYNPAQAYPLKLVLHAYSERYSAPTQSEFGWQAIEVFADDPGFDQGTTHTWWYGFAADWNYQTEGNIPTRGVIENFTEQRILKAIDEVIANPAFNVDTQRIHAQGHSMGASGSLSLGIRYGNVFSGVFASEAMTNYGASPQFQNEFEILWGSKASNLTIRNRGTHATPIAKYGSGGASPTGVYNWMNHQEQIVRLRALDMAFLMFGHGKADTVIDWQTQGKPMIAAVNQAKVAFTAEDRGAYGHNWMGFSFANHPMFSNGYEDLGDWAFKGNISYPAIQGATQSGPNVPANTGTDFYNLEIDWAVPWNNFGAAIVDTTDAWAMTMRSRNGVQTADVTPRNLQQFLVTPGATISWTNTNVSTGLAIQSGTVVASADGLATIPQVQILTGSGNRLALTVTRQETAFAESGQVTTVYNVWTKVNLTRTYVNPVVITGGPSYKGADPGVIRIRRVQAGSFEIMYQEWEYLDGNHTYETVPYVVIEAGTHTLGNGAKFVAGKATVNHNIRRVNAAIPANAAVLTTVQSTNGGAAIVPRIRNVTTTGFDALVSEQEAADQYHYDETLGWLAVTAGNGDAGATSYHAGVTPDMVGSDDYLYAFGAIGTTGSPIVLASVMTYDGADPITVRQKWVTSTRVQLFLQEEQSRDAEVYHTWEQLGILALEPGVLTKPTAAGGATAPSFAAPYSSSPPAPSLFALTDSLFALKDEDLLF
;
A
#
# COMPACT_ATOMS: atom_id res chain seq x y z
N MET A 1 -0.76 -47.57 35.59
CA MET A 1 -1.37 -47.48 34.24
C MET A 1 -0.37 -47.89 33.15
N LEU A 2 0.46 -48.89 33.44
CA LEU A 2 1.49 -49.45 32.55
C LEU A 2 1.35 -50.99 32.51
N THR A 3 0.11 -51.45 32.74
CA THR A 3 -0.28 -52.87 32.81
C THR A 3 -1.55 -53.16 31.99
N TRP A 4 -1.86 -52.29 31.02
CA TRP A 4 -3.00 -52.45 30.10
C TRP A 4 -2.64 -51.92 28.69
N LEU A 5 -1.45 -52.26 28.19
CA LEU A 5 -1.06 -51.93 26.82
C LEU A 5 -0.12 -53.00 26.22
N ARG A 6 -0.39 -54.27 26.55
CA ARG A 6 0.40 -55.42 26.09
C ARG A 6 -0.38 -56.51 25.36
N GLU A 7 -1.62 -56.26 24.90
CA GLU A 7 -2.48 -57.38 24.46
C GLU A 7 -3.36 -57.19 23.20
N GLN A 8 -3.05 -56.29 22.26
CA GLN A 8 -3.78 -56.24 20.97
C GLN A 8 -2.92 -55.96 19.73
N LEU A 9 -1.63 -56.29 19.75
CA LEU A 9 -0.79 -56.29 18.54
C LEU A 9 -0.06 -57.64 18.37
N SER A 10 -0.80 -58.70 18.04
CA SER A 10 -0.25 -59.79 17.23
C SER A 10 -1.36 -60.73 16.71
N SER A 11 -1.75 -60.60 15.45
CA SER A 11 -1.81 -61.73 14.51
C SER A 11 -2.49 -61.28 13.22
N GLN A 12 -1.77 -61.39 12.10
CA GLN A 12 -2.18 -62.20 10.95
C GLN A 12 -1.28 -61.88 9.75
N ARG A 13 -0.17 -62.62 9.66
CA ARG A 13 0.41 -63.00 8.37
C ARG A 13 0.57 -64.52 8.36
N LYS A 14 0.04 -65.11 7.27
CA LYS A 14 0.21 -66.48 6.76
C LYS A 14 -0.60 -67.60 7.44
N SER A 15 -1.57 -68.14 6.71
CA SER A 15 -1.41 -69.52 6.19
C SER A 15 -2.29 -69.77 4.96
N GLN A 16 -1.66 -70.19 3.87
CA GLN A 16 -2.29 -70.95 2.80
C GLN A 16 -2.55 -72.37 3.32
N LYS A 17 -3.74 -72.93 3.08
CA LYS A 17 -3.88 -74.37 2.86
C LYS A 17 -5.11 -74.70 2.02
N ARG A 18 -4.82 -75.44 0.95
CA ARG A 18 -5.72 -76.05 -0.04
C ARG A 18 -6.84 -76.85 0.60
N ARG A 19 -8.05 -76.75 0.06
CA ARG A 19 -8.97 -77.88 -0.05
C ARG A 19 -9.63 -77.89 -1.43
N ARG A 20 -9.33 -78.96 -2.16
CA ARG A 20 -9.82 -79.31 -3.48
C ARG A 20 -11.07 -80.16 -3.26
N ILE A 21 -12.24 -79.74 -3.76
CA ILE A 21 -13.35 -80.65 -4.06
C ILE A 21 -13.85 -80.31 -5.47
N SER A 22 -13.94 -81.38 -6.25
CA SER A 22 -14.26 -81.50 -7.67
C SER A 22 -15.76 -81.34 -7.96
N GLY A 23 -16.09 -80.74 -9.10
CA GLY A 23 -17.41 -80.84 -9.73
C GLY A 23 -17.47 -79.97 -10.99
N SER A 24 -17.40 -80.60 -12.16
CA SER A 24 -17.42 -79.97 -13.48
C SER A 24 -18.84 -79.72 -13.98
N LEU A 25 -19.03 -78.51 -14.52
CA LEU A 25 -19.78 -78.12 -15.72
C LEU A 25 -21.19 -78.71 -15.98
N SER A 26 -22.16 -77.79 -16.05
CA SER A 26 -23.06 -77.71 -17.21
C SER A 26 -23.44 -76.24 -17.46
N ASP A 27 -23.07 -75.75 -18.64
CA ASP A 27 -23.59 -74.53 -19.25
C ASP A 27 -25.11 -74.58 -19.32
N GLU A 28 -25.79 -73.53 -18.87
CA GLU A 28 -27.01 -73.08 -19.53
C GLU A 28 -27.36 -71.62 -19.17
N SER A 29 -27.59 -70.84 -20.23
CA SER A 29 -28.29 -69.56 -20.28
C SER A 29 -27.59 -68.28 -19.80
N PHE A 30 -26.74 -67.77 -20.70
CA PHE A 30 -26.59 -66.33 -20.96
C PHE A 30 -27.97 -65.68 -21.17
N ALA A 31 -28.46 -64.96 -20.17
CA ALA A 31 -29.44 -63.89 -20.31
C ALA A 31 -29.36 -62.97 -19.08
N VAL A 32 -28.17 -62.40 -18.82
CA VAL A 32 -28.10 -61.21 -17.98
C VAL A 32 -28.52 -60.05 -18.88
N SER A 33 -29.69 -59.50 -18.55
CA SER A 33 -30.26 -58.33 -19.18
C SER A 33 -29.23 -57.22 -19.36
N VAL A 34 -29.18 -56.65 -20.55
CA VAL A 34 -28.45 -55.41 -20.87
C VAL A 34 -28.96 -54.23 -20.03
N ASP A 35 -30.10 -54.38 -19.33
CA ASP A 35 -30.68 -53.39 -18.40
C ASP A 35 -29.99 -53.26 -17.02
N ALA A 36 -28.93 -54.03 -16.73
CA ALA A 36 -28.16 -53.89 -15.48
C ALA A 36 -26.84 -53.10 -15.66
N MET A 37 -26.61 -52.50 -16.83
CA MET A 37 -25.42 -51.67 -17.13
C MET A 37 -25.71 -50.17 -17.31
N GLU A 38 -26.94 -49.69 -17.05
CA GLU A 38 -27.32 -48.27 -17.22
C GLU A 38 -27.68 -47.52 -15.91
N SER A 39 -27.23 -47.97 -14.72
CA SER A 39 -27.44 -47.17 -13.50
C SER A 39 -26.24 -47.09 -12.55
N ARG A 40 -25.02 -47.01 -13.09
CA ARG A 40 -24.03 -46.14 -12.42
C ARG A 40 -24.39 -44.71 -12.81
N LEU A 41 -25.36 -44.12 -12.11
CA LEU A 41 -25.37 -42.67 -11.96
C LEU A 41 -23.97 -42.31 -11.47
N LEU A 42 -23.17 -41.70 -12.33
CA LEU A 42 -21.93 -41.04 -11.92
C LEU A 42 -22.38 -39.98 -10.90
N LEU A 43 -22.10 -40.24 -9.63
CA LEU A 43 -22.35 -39.29 -8.57
C LEU A 43 -21.32 -38.17 -8.75
N THR A 44 -21.81 -36.95 -8.75
CA THR A 44 -21.11 -35.73 -9.19
C THR A 44 -21.65 -34.62 -8.31
N PRO A 45 -20.86 -33.60 -7.93
CA PRO A 45 -21.36 -32.45 -7.17
C PRO A 45 -22.63 -31.90 -7.81
N THR A 46 -23.67 -31.68 -7.01
CA THR A 46 -24.98 -31.23 -7.54
C THR A 46 -25.38 -29.88 -6.97
N ALA A 47 -26.48 -29.31 -7.49
CA ALA A 47 -27.06 -28.08 -6.98
C ALA A 47 -26.07 -26.91 -6.91
N LEU A 48 -25.19 -26.77 -7.91
CA LEU A 48 -24.24 -25.67 -7.99
C LEU A 48 -24.99 -24.33 -8.04
N GLN A 49 -24.63 -23.42 -7.14
CA GLN A 49 -25.12 -22.06 -7.05
C GLN A 49 -23.95 -21.09 -6.98
N ALA A 50 -24.17 -19.87 -7.46
CA ALA A 50 -23.19 -18.80 -7.38
C ALA A 50 -23.87 -17.45 -7.11
N ILE A 51 -23.31 -16.69 -6.17
CA ILE A 51 -23.78 -15.35 -5.80
C ILE A 51 -22.59 -14.40 -5.85
N HIS A 52 -22.68 -13.34 -6.64
CA HIS A 52 -21.64 -12.31 -6.69
C HIS A 52 -22.04 -11.08 -5.87
N ARG A 53 -21.16 -10.66 -4.95
CA ARG A 53 -21.31 -9.42 -4.17
C ARG A 53 -19.95 -8.90 -3.72
N SER A 54 -19.83 -7.58 -3.64
CA SER A 54 -18.62 -6.90 -3.15
C SER A 54 -17.32 -7.39 -3.82
N GLY A 55 -17.36 -7.65 -5.12
CA GLY A 55 -16.16 -8.06 -5.87
C GLY A 55 -15.79 -9.53 -5.70
N GLN A 56 -16.63 -10.32 -5.04
CA GLN A 56 -16.41 -11.74 -4.80
C GLN A 56 -17.61 -12.58 -5.25
N THR A 57 -17.33 -13.73 -5.84
CA THR A 57 -18.31 -14.74 -6.22
C THR A 57 -18.23 -15.92 -5.26
N PHE A 58 -19.31 -16.14 -4.52
CA PHE A 58 -19.48 -17.25 -3.57
C PHE A 58 -20.15 -18.40 -4.32
N LEU A 59 -19.45 -19.53 -4.44
CA LEU A 59 -19.94 -20.75 -5.07
C LEU A 59 -20.24 -21.80 -4.00
N THR A 60 -21.40 -22.43 -4.09
CA THR A 60 -21.78 -23.55 -3.22
C THR A 60 -22.38 -24.68 -4.04
N TRP A 61 -22.16 -25.91 -3.62
CA TRP A 61 -22.73 -27.11 -4.23
C TRP A 61 -23.03 -28.13 -3.14
N THR A 62 -23.78 -29.18 -3.45
CA THR A 62 -23.91 -30.37 -2.61
C THR A 62 -22.78 -31.33 -2.91
N GLU A 63 -22.01 -31.69 -1.88
CA GLU A 63 -20.88 -32.63 -1.94
C GLU A 63 -21.39 -34.09 -2.08
N ASP A 64 -20.57 -34.97 -2.66
CA ASP A 64 -20.87 -36.40 -2.79
C ASP A 64 -20.53 -37.17 -1.52
N LEU A 65 -21.52 -37.30 -0.64
CA LEU A 65 -21.40 -38.01 0.63
C LEU A 65 -21.23 -39.54 0.51
N THR A 66 -21.23 -40.09 -0.71
CA THR A 66 -21.08 -41.54 -0.93
C THR A 66 -19.64 -41.95 -1.17
N VAL A 67 -18.78 -40.98 -1.48
CA VAL A 67 -17.34 -41.12 -1.56
C VAL A 67 -16.73 -40.60 -0.26
N THR A 68 -15.52 -41.05 0.08
CA THR A 68 -14.79 -40.52 1.24
C THR A 68 -13.45 -40.02 0.73
N GLY A 69 -13.11 -38.78 1.06
CA GLY A 69 -11.90 -38.13 0.60
C GLY A 69 -12.00 -37.66 -0.86
N GLU A 70 -13.22 -37.41 -1.35
CA GLU A 70 -13.40 -36.74 -2.63
C GLU A 70 -12.87 -35.30 -2.56
N LYS A 71 -12.54 -34.78 -3.74
CA LYS A 71 -12.02 -33.41 -3.90
C LYS A 71 -12.68 -32.74 -5.09
N TYR A 72 -12.56 -31.42 -5.20
CA TYR A 72 -13.30 -30.66 -6.21
C TYR A 72 -12.41 -29.69 -6.98
N HIS A 73 -12.52 -29.71 -8.32
CA HIS A 73 -12.00 -28.64 -9.16
C HIS A 73 -13.11 -27.63 -9.50
N VAL A 74 -12.76 -26.35 -9.57
CA VAL A 74 -13.68 -25.27 -9.94
C VAL A 74 -13.20 -24.62 -11.24
N TYR A 75 -14.13 -24.45 -12.17
CA TYR A 75 -13.89 -23.89 -13.49
C TYR A 75 -14.73 -22.64 -13.73
N ARG A 76 -14.21 -21.71 -14.54
CA ARG A 76 -14.86 -20.45 -14.93
C ARG A 76 -14.70 -20.20 -16.42
N SER A 77 -15.74 -19.68 -17.08
CA SER A 77 -15.72 -19.37 -18.52
C SER A 77 -16.70 -18.25 -18.87
N THR A 78 -16.46 -17.52 -19.96
CA THR A 78 -17.43 -16.55 -20.52
C THR A 78 -18.51 -17.21 -21.38
N SER A 79 -18.45 -18.53 -21.57
CA SER A 79 -19.45 -19.34 -22.27
C SER A 79 -19.95 -20.48 -21.38
N PRO A 80 -21.17 -21.01 -21.60
CA PRO A 80 -21.66 -22.17 -20.86
C PRO A 80 -20.66 -23.32 -20.86
N ILE A 81 -20.41 -23.92 -19.70
CA ILE A 81 -19.44 -25.00 -19.55
C ILE A 81 -20.15 -26.35 -19.75
N THR A 82 -19.53 -27.21 -20.54
CA THR A 82 -20.00 -28.54 -20.94
C THR A 82 -18.81 -29.49 -20.96
N THR A 83 -19.05 -30.81 -20.99
CA THR A 83 -17.96 -31.81 -21.08
C THR A 83 -17.03 -31.54 -22.27
N ALA A 84 -17.60 -31.08 -23.40
CA ALA A 84 -16.86 -30.84 -24.63
C ALA A 84 -15.90 -29.63 -24.56
N ASN A 85 -16.21 -28.62 -23.74
CA ASN A 85 -15.43 -27.38 -23.66
C ASN A 85 -14.77 -27.14 -22.28
N LEU A 86 -14.89 -28.06 -21.33
CA LEU A 86 -14.28 -27.95 -20.00
C LEU A 86 -12.77 -27.66 -20.08
N GLY A 87 -12.05 -28.31 -20.99
CA GLY A 87 -10.62 -28.10 -21.18
C GLY A 87 -10.21 -26.70 -21.69
N SER A 88 -11.18 -25.90 -22.15
CA SER A 88 -10.98 -24.50 -22.55
C SER A 88 -11.39 -23.49 -21.47
N ALA A 89 -12.07 -23.94 -20.41
CA ALA A 89 -12.44 -23.10 -19.27
C ALA A 89 -11.22 -22.87 -18.36
N GLU A 90 -11.22 -21.74 -17.65
CA GLU A 90 -10.19 -21.43 -16.65
C GLU A 90 -10.39 -22.32 -15.42
N LYS A 91 -9.43 -23.22 -15.15
CA LYS A 91 -9.40 -24.03 -13.92
C LYS A 91 -8.88 -23.16 -12.76
N LEU A 92 -9.79 -22.60 -11.96
CA LEU A 92 -9.47 -21.66 -10.87
C LEU A 92 -8.65 -22.31 -9.75
N THR A 93 -8.86 -23.61 -9.49
CA THR A 93 -8.11 -24.38 -8.50
C THR A 93 -6.81 -24.98 -9.06
N GLY A 94 -6.43 -24.65 -10.29
CA GLY A 94 -5.28 -25.26 -10.98
C GLY A 94 -3.93 -25.00 -10.30
N LYS A 95 -3.76 -23.87 -9.62
CA LYS A 95 -2.50 -23.52 -8.93
C LYS A 95 -2.23 -24.41 -7.72
N TRP A 96 -3.25 -24.67 -6.91
CA TRP A 96 -3.11 -25.33 -5.60
C TRP A 96 -3.57 -26.79 -5.59
N GLY A 97 -4.28 -27.22 -6.64
CA GLY A 97 -4.90 -28.54 -6.71
C GLY A 97 -6.38 -28.50 -6.32
N PRO A 98 -7.07 -29.65 -6.39
CA PRO A 98 -8.49 -29.71 -6.07
C PRO A 98 -8.73 -29.43 -4.57
N LEU A 99 -9.86 -28.80 -4.27
CA LEU A 99 -10.31 -28.49 -2.91
C LEU A 99 -10.70 -29.77 -2.19
N ASP A 100 -10.40 -29.91 -0.90
CA ASP A 100 -10.86 -31.05 -0.11
C ASP A 100 -12.39 -31.09 0.02
N GLU A 101 -12.96 -32.24 0.39
CA GLU A 101 -14.30 -32.34 0.99
C GLU A 101 -14.42 -31.42 2.22
N ASP A 102 -15.67 -31.12 2.62
CA ASP A 102 -16.01 -30.27 3.77
C ASP A 102 -15.54 -28.81 3.64
N THR A 103 -15.53 -28.25 2.43
CA THR A 103 -15.10 -26.84 2.23
C THR A 103 -16.04 -25.81 2.86
N SER A 104 -17.25 -26.20 3.25
CA SER A 104 -18.16 -25.39 4.08
C SER A 104 -17.76 -25.33 5.56
N ILE A 105 -16.92 -26.24 6.05
CA ILE A 105 -16.47 -26.26 7.45
C ILE A 105 -15.37 -25.22 7.64
N HIS A 106 -15.58 -24.32 8.60
CA HIS A 106 -14.58 -23.35 8.99
C HIS A 106 -13.61 -24.01 9.99
N LYS A 107 -12.61 -24.72 9.45
CA LYS A 107 -11.62 -25.50 10.24
C LYS A 107 -10.86 -24.68 11.29
N LEU A 108 -10.79 -23.36 11.11
CA LEU A 108 -10.16 -22.41 12.04
C LEU A 108 -11.16 -21.41 12.63
N ALA A 109 -12.46 -21.75 12.74
CA ALA A 109 -13.47 -20.90 13.36
C ALA A 109 -13.00 -20.41 14.74
N GLY A 110 -12.91 -19.09 14.90
CA GLY A 110 -12.46 -18.50 16.14
C GLY A 110 -13.59 -18.20 17.14
N PRO A 111 -13.26 -17.56 18.27
CA PRO A 111 -14.24 -17.25 19.30
C PRO A 111 -15.48 -16.52 18.78
N SER A 112 -16.66 -17.00 19.16
CA SER A 112 -17.95 -16.48 18.71
C SER A 112 -18.20 -16.56 17.20
N SER A 113 -17.46 -17.37 16.44
CA SER A 113 -17.77 -17.73 15.04
C SER A 113 -18.46 -19.11 14.97
N PRO A 114 -19.43 -19.31 14.06
CA PRO A 114 -19.95 -20.65 13.77
C PRO A 114 -18.88 -21.60 13.20
N GLY A 115 -19.06 -22.91 13.40
CA GLY A 115 -18.16 -23.95 12.88
C GLY A 115 -18.27 -24.21 11.37
N GLN A 116 -19.35 -23.75 10.74
CA GLN A 116 -19.52 -23.72 9.28
C GLN A 116 -19.54 -22.27 8.80
N PHE A 117 -19.08 -22.03 7.57
CA PHE A 117 -19.08 -20.69 7.00
C PHE A 117 -20.49 -20.14 6.82
N VAL A 118 -20.62 -18.84 7.03
CA VAL A 118 -21.80 -18.04 6.72
C VAL A 118 -21.43 -17.17 5.52
N ILE A 119 -22.28 -17.13 4.49
CA ILE A 119 -21.98 -16.45 3.21
C ILE A 119 -22.82 -15.19 2.95
N SER A 120 -23.72 -14.85 3.88
CA SER A 120 -24.51 -13.62 3.91
C SER A 120 -24.59 -13.10 5.34
N ASP A 121 -24.57 -11.79 5.55
CA ASP A 121 -24.52 -11.22 6.91
C ASP A 121 -25.62 -11.77 7.83
N LEU A 122 -25.21 -12.35 8.96
CA LEU A 122 -26.06 -13.03 9.94
C LEU A 122 -26.97 -14.11 9.35
N GLY A 123 -26.60 -14.66 8.20
CA GLY A 123 -27.30 -15.74 7.53
C GLY A 123 -27.11 -17.09 8.23
N THR A 124 -27.83 -18.09 7.74
CA THR A 124 -27.69 -19.46 8.23
C THR A 124 -26.31 -20.02 7.83
N PRO A 125 -25.58 -20.66 8.76
CA PRO A 125 -24.36 -21.40 8.42
C PRO A 125 -24.65 -22.46 7.35
N LEU A 126 -23.71 -22.67 6.43
CA LEU A 126 -23.81 -23.72 5.41
C LEU A 126 -23.91 -25.10 6.06
N ALA A 127 -24.61 -26.03 5.38
CA ALA A 127 -24.67 -27.41 5.84
C ALA A 127 -23.33 -28.12 5.58
N VAL A 128 -22.98 -29.08 6.44
CA VAL A 128 -21.76 -29.90 6.28
C VAL A 128 -21.73 -30.70 4.98
N THR A 129 -22.89 -30.88 4.34
CA THR A 129 -23.01 -31.58 3.05
C THR A 129 -22.83 -30.66 1.85
N GLN A 130 -22.38 -29.43 2.08
CA GLN A 130 -22.16 -28.44 1.04
C GLN A 130 -20.68 -28.12 0.90
N GLY A 131 -20.27 -27.81 -0.32
CA GLY A 131 -18.98 -27.21 -0.61
C GLY A 131 -19.06 -25.69 -0.70
N LEU A 132 -17.92 -25.02 -0.54
CA LEU A 132 -17.75 -23.59 -0.65
C LEU A 132 -16.45 -23.22 -1.38
N PHE A 133 -16.56 -22.34 -2.35
CA PHE A 133 -15.40 -21.66 -2.96
C PHE A 133 -15.71 -20.18 -3.18
N VAL A 134 -14.78 -19.30 -2.81
CA VAL A 134 -14.94 -17.85 -2.95
C VAL A 134 -13.86 -17.30 -3.90
N TRP A 135 -14.29 -16.74 -5.01
CA TRP A 135 -13.42 -16.14 -6.02
C TRP A 135 -13.44 -14.62 -5.93
N THR A 136 -12.28 -13.97 -6.01
CA THR A 136 -12.19 -12.49 -6.09
C THR A 136 -12.01 -12.06 -7.54
N THR A 137 -12.93 -11.25 -8.05
CA THR A 137 -12.91 -10.74 -9.43
C THR A 137 -11.76 -9.74 -9.60
N GLN A 138 -10.88 -9.99 -10.58
CA GLN A 138 -9.67 -9.20 -10.77
C GLN A 138 -9.90 -7.97 -11.66
N ALA A 139 -8.99 -7.00 -11.58
CA ALA A 139 -8.96 -5.87 -12.49
C ALA A 139 -8.96 -6.35 -13.97
N GLY A 140 -9.84 -5.78 -14.80
CA GLY A 140 -10.03 -6.20 -16.19
C GLY A 140 -10.99 -7.37 -16.40
N GLU A 141 -11.46 -8.03 -15.34
CA GLU A 141 -12.45 -9.11 -15.41
C GLU A 141 -13.89 -8.64 -15.11
N GLY A 142 -14.08 -7.42 -14.62
CA GLY A 142 -15.39 -6.88 -14.23
C GLY A 142 -16.30 -6.51 -15.42
N GLY A 143 -17.60 -6.36 -15.13
CA GLY A 143 -18.63 -6.02 -16.12
C GLY A 143 -18.95 -7.17 -17.08
N ARG A 144 -18.57 -8.40 -16.73
CA ARG A 144 -18.69 -9.58 -17.60
C ARG A 144 -19.49 -10.69 -16.94
N TYR A 145 -20.16 -11.48 -17.77
CA TYR A 145 -20.93 -12.64 -17.38
C TYR A 145 -20.07 -13.90 -17.44
N TYR A 146 -20.04 -14.66 -16.34
CA TYR A 146 -19.26 -15.89 -16.22
C TYR A 146 -20.13 -17.10 -15.83
N TYR A 147 -19.87 -18.21 -16.49
CA TYR A 147 -20.37 -19.53 -16.13
C TYR A 147 -19.35 -20.27 -15.27
N TYR A 148 -19.85 -21.14 -14.41
CA TYR A 148 -19.05 -21.96 -13.52
C TYR A 148 -19.39 -23.45 -13.66
N ALA A 149 -18.42 -24.29 -13.37
CA ALA A 149 -18.59 -25.73 -13.22
C ALA A 149 -17.71 -26.26 -12.08
N VAL A 150 -18.18 -27.33 -11.43
CA VAL A 150 -17.46 -28.06 -10.40
C VAL A 150 -17.36 -29.52 -10.81
N THR A 151 -16.16 -30.07 -10.81
CA THR A 151 -15.91 -31.49 -11.09
C THR A 151 -15.33 -32.16 -9.87
N GLU A 152 -15.59 -33.46 -9.73
CA GLU A 152 -15.07 -34.27 -8.65
C GLU A 152 -13.73 -34.91 -9.04
N VAL A 153 -12.85 -35.05 -8.07
CA VAL A 153 -11.60 -35.80 -8.15
C VAL A 153 -11.65 -36.89 -7.09
N ASN A 154 -11.63 -38.14 -7.53
CA ASN A 154 -11.63 -39.31 -6.67
C ASN A 154 -10.38 -40.16 -6.92
N ALA A 155 -9.66 -40.50 -5.85
CA ALA A 155 -8.40 -41.24 -5.91
C ALA A 155 -7.38 -40.66 -6.93
N GLY A 156 -7.36 -39.33 -7.10
CA GLY A 156 -6.48 -38.61 -8.02
C GLY A 156 -6.93 -38.59 -9.48
N VAL A 157 -8.12 -39.14 -9.80
CA VAL A 157 -8.72 -39.11 -11.13
C VAL A 157 -9.89 -38.14 -11.14
N GLU A 158 -9.86 -37.17 -12.04
CA GLU A 158 -10.94 -36.19 -12.23
C GLU A 158 -12.06 -36.77 -13.11
N ASP A 159 -13.31 -36.73 -12.63
CA ASP A 159 -14.49 -36.91 -13.47
C ASP A 159 -14.78 -35.59 -14.22
N THR A 160 -14.46 -35.59 -15.50
CA THR A 160 -14.62 -34.41 -16.38
C THR A 160 -16.03 -34.27 -16.95
N THR A 161 -16.98 -35.08 -16.51
CA THR A 161 -18.37 -35.02 -16.93
C THR A 161 -19.03 -33.75 -16.39
N VAL A 162 -19.60 -32.95 -17.29
CA VAL A 162 -20.33 -31.72 -16.94
C VAL A 162 -21.77 -31.80 -17.44
N GLN A 163 -22.70 -31.55 -16.53
CA GLN A 163 -24.13 -31.50 -16.74
C GLN A 163 -24.66 -30.12 -16.34
N LEU A 164 -25.31 -29.46 -17.29
CA LEU A 164 -25.89 -28.13 -17.10
C LEU A 164 -27.00 -28.16 -16.04
N ASN A 165 -27.03 -27.17 -15.16
CA ASN A 165 -27.90 -27.07 -13.98
C ASN A 165 -27.73 -28.18 -12.93
N VAL A 166 -26.67 -28.99 -13.02
CA VAL A 166 -26.31 -29.99 -12.01
C VAL A 166 -24.99 -29.57 -11.35
N ASN A 167 -23.88 -29.76 -12.07
CA ASN A 167 -22.53 -29.37 -11.65
C ASN A 167 -21.95 -28.23 -12.49
N SER A 168 -22.77 -27.63 -13.36
CA SER A 168 -22.48 -26.38 -14.05
C SER A 168 -23.69 -25.44 -14.06
N LEU A 169 -23.44 -24.15 -14.02
CA LEU A 169 -24.50 -23.13 -14.03
C LEU A 169 -25.20 -23.06 -15.39
N GLY A 170 -26.54 -23.09 -15.41
CA GLY A 170 -27.32 -22.81 -16.63
C GLY A 170 -27.41 -21.33 -17.00
N ALA A 171 -27.21 -20.43 -16.04
CA ALA A 171 -27.18 -18.98 -16.24
C ALA A 171 -25.86 -18.41 -15.72
N PRO A 172 -25.27 -17.41 -16.40
CA PRO A 172 -24.02 -16.83 -15.94
C PRO A 172 -24.24 -15.83 -14.80
N VAL A 173 -23.17 -15.55 -14.06
CA VAL A 173 -23.10 -14.54 -13.00
C VAL A 173 -22.43 -13.29 -13.55
N LEU A 174 -23.04 -12.12 -13.36
CA LEU A 174 -22.39 -10.84 -13.63
C LEU A 174 -21.38 -10.55 -12.52
N GLU A 175 -20.11 -10.49 -12.89
CA GLU A 175 -19.04 -10.15 -11.96
C GLU A 175 -18.55 -8.73 -12.15
N ASN A 176 -18.40 -8.01 -11.04
CA ASN A 176 -17.89 -6.65 -11.00
C ASN A 176 -16.65 -6.60 -10.12
N VAL A 177 -15.69 -5.75 -10.48
CA VAL A 177 -14.55 -5.47 -9.60
C VAL A 177 -15.02 -4.50 -8.54
N ASN A 178 -14.90 -4.89 -7.27
CA ASN A 178 -15.17 -4.04 -6.11
C ASN A 178 -14.23 -4.46 -4.97
N THR A 179 -14.08 -3.61 -3.96
CA THR A 179 -13.37 -3.97 -2.73
C THR A 179 -14.09 -5.11 -2.01
N PRO A 180 -13.43 -6.26 -1.76
CA PRO A 180 -13.99 -7.36 -0.97
C PRO A 180 -14.45 -6.90 0.40
N ALA A 181 -15.72 -7.16 0.71
CA ALA A 181 -16.31 -6.90 2.02
C ALA A 181 -16.35 -8.20 2.85
N PRO A 182 -16.22 -8.11 4.18
CA PRO A 182 -16.29 -9.27 5.05
C PRO A 182 -17.76 -9.70 5.23
N VAL A 183 -17.97 -10.92 5.72
CA VAL A 183 -19.29 -11.42 6.12
C VAL A 183 -19.46 -11.27 7.62
N LEU A 184 -20.48 -10.55 8.07
CA LEU A 184 -20.83 -10.47 9.49
C LEU A 184 -21.41 -11.82 9.93
N VAL A 185 -20.71 -12.56 10.79
CA VAL A 185 -21.14 -13.91 11.21
C VAL A 185 -21.83 -13.91 12.58
N THR A 186 -21.47 -12.97 13.46
CA THR A 186 -22.05 -12.85 14.79
C THR A 186 -22.21 -11.39 15.17
N SER A 187 -23.31 -11.07 15.84
CA SER A 187 -23.61 -9.75 16.40
C SER A 187 -24.18 -9.91 17.81
N SER A 188 -23.69 -9.11 18.76
CA SER A 188 -24.06 -9.18 20.17
C SER A 188 -24.28 -7.78 20.76
N ASN A 189 -24.98 -7.71 21.90
CA ASN A 189 -25.20 -6.46 22.66
C ASN A 189 -25.70 -5.29 21.77
N GLY A 190 -26.72 -5.55 20.95
CA GLY A 190 -27.28 -4.55 20.04
C GLY A 190 -26.34 -4.13 18.89
N GLY A 191 -25.37 -4.97 18.52
CA GLY A 191 -24.42 -4.71 17.44
C GLY A 191 -23.15 -3.99 17.88
N LYS A 192 -22.86 -3.95 19.18
CA LYS A 192 -21.60 -3.40 19.73
C LYS A 192 -20.45 -4.38 19.63
N GLY A 193 -20.68 -5.66 19.89
CA GLY A 193 -19.70 -6.72 19.64
C GLY A 193 -20.05 -7.48 18.37
N ARG A 194 -19.12 -7.55 17.43
CA ARG A 194 -19.31 -8.18 16.11
C ARG A 194 -18.15 -9.08 15.76
N VAL A 195 -18.43 -10.19 15.07
CA VAL A 195 -17.40 -11.05 14.47
C VAL A 195 -17.64 -11.13 12.98
N TYR A 196 -16.57 -10.96 12.22
CA TYR A 196 -16.56 -10.98 10.78
C TYR A 196 -15.71 -12.16 10.26
N THR A 197 -16.03 -12.66 9.07
CA THR A 197 -15.16 -13.53 8.28
C THR A 197 -14.76 -12.79 7.01
N GLN A 198 -13.47 -12.57 6.80
CA GLN A 198 -12.93 -12.04 5.55
C GLN A 198 -12.38 -13.16 4.68
N PHE A 199 -12.69 -13.14 3.39
CA PHE A 199 -12.12 -14.05 2.40
C PHE A 199 -11.03 -13.32 1.61
N MET A 200 -9.83 -13.90 1.60
CA MET A 200 -8.66 -13.38 0.89
C MET A 200 -8.71 -13.78 -0.58
N ASP A 201 -7.96 -13.07 -1.43
CA ASP A 201 -7.93 -13.35 -2.86
C ASP A 201 -7.24 -14.68 -3.16
N TYR A 202 -8.01 -15.73 -3.44
CA TYR A 202 -7.52 -17.08 -3.73
C TYR A 202 -6.44 -17.12 -4.83
N ARG A 203 -6.47 -16.21 -5.81
CA ARG A 203 -5.48 -16.15 -6.89
C ARG A 203 -4.08 -15.86 -6.37
N ASN A 204 -4.01 -14.94 -5.41
CA ASN A 204 -2.77 -14.38 -4.89
C ASN A 204 -2.39 -14.94 -3.51
N TRP A 205 -3.36 -15.48 -2.77
CA TRP A 205 -3.19 -16.12 -1.48
C TRP A 205 -2.68 -17.55 -1.62
N ASN A 206 -2.00 -18.05 -0.58
CA ASN A 206 -1.67 -19.46 -0.46
C ASN A 206 -2.64 -20.15 0.53
N PRO A 207 -3.70 -20.82 0.03
CA PRO A 207 -4.72 -21.45 0.86
C PRO A 207 -4.24 -22.77 1.49
N THR A 208 -3.09 -23.30 1.09
CA THR A 208 -2.62 -24.63 1.52
C THR A 208 -2.06 -24.65 2.94
N PHE A 209 -1.79 -23.48 3.53
CA PHE A 209 -1.26 -23.36 4.89
C PHE A 209 -2.37 -23.27 5.95
N GLN A 210 -3.23 -22.25 5.87
CA GLN A 210 -4.30 -21.97 6.85
C GLN A 210 -5.67 -21.71 6.18
N GLY A 211 -5.82 -22.08 4.91
CA GLY A 211 -6.95 -21.62 4.11
C GLY A 211 -6.80 -20.15 3.74
N TYR A 212 -7.91 -19.53 3.35
CA TYR A 212 -7.96 -18.15 2.86
C TYR A 212 -9.14 -17.37 3.44
N ALA A 213 -9.71 -17.84 4.56
CA ALA A 213 -10.78 -17.17 5.29
C ALA A 213 -10.34 -16.98 6.75
N TYR A 214 -10.52 -15.78 7.28
CA TYR A 214 -10.04 -15.42 8.62
C TYR A 214 -11.08 -14.64 9.39
N ASN A 215 -11.19 -14.91 10.69
CA ASN A 215 -12.02 -14.12 11.58
C ASN A 215 -11.30 -12.87 12.10
N TYR A 216 -12.09 -11.85 12.41
CA TYR A 216 -11.70 -10.79 13.33
C TYR A 216 -12.96 -10.27 14.06
N ALA A 217 -12.78 -9.72 15.25
CA ALA A 217 -13.86 -9.07 15.98
C ALA A 217 -13.73 -7.56 15.96
N VAL A 218 -14.88 -6.89 16.09
CA VAL A 218 -14.98 -5.45 16.28
C VAL A 218 -15.85 -5.18 17.49
N SER A 219 -15.38 -4.29 18.36
CA SER A 219 -16.10 -3.88 19.56
C SER A 219 -16.25 -2.37 19.63
N LEU A 220 -17.45 -1.92 20.00
CA LEU A 220 -17.80 -0.50 20.12
C LEU A 220 -17.92 -0.08 21.59
N PRO A 221 -17.62 1.19 21.92
CA PRO A 221 -17.83 1.74 23.26
C PRO A 221 -19.24 1.49 23.79
N ALA A 222 -19.38 1.34 25.10
CA ALA A 222 -20.66 1.08 25.74
C ALA A 222 -21.72 2.16 25.43
N ASP A 223 -21.29 3.40 25.25
CA ASP A 223 -22.05 4.60 24.94
C ASP A 223 -21.80 5.12 23.52
N TYR A 224 -21.40 4.23 22.59
CA TYR A 224 -21.08 4.58 21.21
C TYR A 224 -22.14 5.48 20.54
N ASN A 225 -21.68 6.62 20.02
CA ASN A 225 -22.49 7.58 19.28
C ASN A 225 -22.02 7.66 17.82
N PRO A 226 -22.84 7.26 16.82
CA PRO A 226 -22.42 7.28 15.42
C PRO A 226 -22.12 8.68 14.87
N ALA A 227 -22.54 9.76 15.54
CA ALA A 227 -22.20 11.13 15.17
C ALA A 227 -20.79 11.57 15.61
N GLN A 228 -20.13 10.80 16.48
CA GLN A 228 -18.77 11.07 16.98
C GLN A 228 -17.76 10.15 16.29
N ALA A 229 -16.61 10.70 15.89
CA ALA A 229 -15.48 9.92 15.40
C ALA A 229 -14.64 9.38 16.56
N TYR A 230 -14.40 8.06 16.58
CA TYR A 230 -13.65 7.36 17.62
C TYR A 230 -12.27 6.93 17.11
N PRO A 231 -11.25 6.87 17.99
CA PRO A 231 -9.98 6.24 17.64
C PRO A 231 -10.21 4.75 17.36
N LEU A 232 -9.36 4.17 16.51
CA LEU A 232 -9.33 2.73 16.26
C LEU A 232 -8.12 2.11 16.96
N LYS A 233 -8.38 1.11 17.81
CA LYS A 233 -7.37 0.34 18.54
C LYS A 233 -7.29 -1.07 17.97
N LEU A 234 -6.18 -1.40 17.32
CA LEU A 234 -5.86 -2.77 16.93
C LEU A 234 -5.27 -3.51 18.14
N VAL A 235 -5.89 -4.63 18.52
CA VAL A 235 -5.45 -5.48 19.62
C VAL A 235 -4.94 -6.80 19.04
N LEU A 236 -3.65 -7.09 19.25
CA LEU A 236 -3.00 -8.31 18.79
C LEU A 236 -2.73 -9.24 19.98
N HIS A 237 -3.16 -10.50 19.85
CA HIS A 237 -3.06 -11.50 20.92
C HIS A 237 -1.66 -12.09 21.08
N ALA A 238 -1.39 -12.71 22.23
CA ALA A 238 -0.12 -13.36 22.52
C ALA A 238 -0.02 -14.74 21.87
N TYR A 239 1.16 -15.37 21.98
CA TYR A 239 1.37 -16.75 21.54
C TYR A 239 0.43 -17.71 22.31
N SER A 240 -0.06 -18.78 21.68
CA SER A 240 -1.09 -19.71 22.19
C SER A 240 -2.51 -19.16 22.33
N GLU A 241 -2.71 -17.86 22.12
CA GLU A 241 -4.05 -17.25 22.18
C GLU A 241 -4.73 -17.23 20.80
N ARG A 242 -5.99 -16.78 20.81
CA ARG A 242 -6.78 -16.37 19.64
C ARG A 242 -7.27 -14.95 19.88
N TYR A 243 -7.86 -14.31 18.87
CA TYR A 243 -8.56 -13.03 19.09
C TYR A 243 -9.68 -13.15 20.15
N SER A 244 -9.91 -12.07 20.89
CA SER A 244 -11.08 -11.93 21.76
C SER A 244 -12.29 -11.41 20.96
N ALA A 245 -13.49 -11.87 21.32
CA ALA A 245 -14.75 -11.37 20.75
C ALA A 245 -15.65 -10.74 21.83
N PRO A 246 -15.24 -9.60 22.44
CA PRO A 246 -16.01 -9.01 23.51
C PRO A 246 -17.33 -8.41 22.98
N THR A 247 -18.32 -8.27 23.86
CA THR A 247 -19.66 -7.79 23.48
C THR A 247 -19.76 -6.27 23.38
N GLN A 248 -18.69 -5.56 23.73
CA GLN A 248 -18.46 -4.11 23.64
C GLN A 248 -16.98 -3.84 23.93
N SER A 249 -16.50 -2.61 23.75
CA SER A 249 -15.09 -2.29 24.00
C SER A 249 -14.68 -2.61 25.44
N GLU A 250 -13.49 -3.19 25.60
CA GLU A 250 -12.93 -3.62 26.86
C GLU A 250 -12.54 -2.43 27.75
N PHE A 251 -12.48 -2.67 29.06
CA PHE A 251 -12.01 -1.70 30.07
C PHE A 251 -12.74 -0.34 30.11
N GLY A 252 -13.89 -0.21 29.42
CA GLY A 252 -14.63 1.05 29.31
C GLY A 252 -14.00 2.05 28.33
N TRP A 253 -13.09 1.60 27.47
CA TRP A 253 -12.38 2.47 26.54
C TRP A 253 -13.29 3.13 25.51
N GLN A 254 -12.97 4.39 25.22
CA GLN A 254 -13.64 5.23 24.23
C GLN A 254 -12.98 5.05 22.85
N ALA A 255 -12.86 3.79 22.42
CA ALA A 255 -12.25 3.40 21.16
C ALA A 255 -13.06 2.30 20.47
N ILE A 256 -13.01 2.29 19.14
CA ILE A 256 -13.42 1.13 18.35
C ILE A 256 -12.26 0.15 18.36
N GLU A 257 -12.48 -1.05 18.89
CA GLU A 257 -11.43 -2.06 18.99
C GLU A 257 -11.56 -3.09 17.88
N VAL A 258 -10.44 -3.45 17.28
CA VAL A 258 -10.34 -4.50 16.27
C VAL A 258 -9.43 -5.59 16.81
N PHE A 259 -9.97 -6.80 16.97
CA PHE A 259 -9.24 -7.97 17.43
C PHE A 259 -8.98 -8.89 16.24
N ALA A 260 -7.76 -8.80 15.70
CA ALA A 260 -7.33 -9.67 14.62
C ALA A 260 -6.88 -11.02 15.16
N ASP A 261 -7.17 -12.07 14.41
CA ASP A 261 -6.84 -13.43 14.80
C ASP A 261 -5.59 -13.94 14.10
N ASP A 262 -4.67 -14.65 14.74
CA ASP A 262 -3.56 -15.38 14.11
C ASP A 262 -3.56 -16.82 14.66
N PRO A 263 -4.26 -17.76 14.00
CA PRO A 263 -4.39 -19.13 14.50
C PRO A 263 -3.03 -19.85 14.62
N GLY A 264 -2.88 -20.70 15.64
CA GLY A 264 -1.63 -21.41 15.92
C GLY A 264 -1.78 -22.89 16.33
N PHE A 265 -0.86 -23.37 17.17
CA PHE A 265 -0.67 -24.82 17.43
C PHE A 265 -1.86 -25.50 18.07
N ASP A 266 -2.58 -24.80 18.95
CA ASP A 266 -3.80 -25.33 19.57
C ASP A 266 -4.92 -25.60 18.56
N GLN A 267 -4.72 -25.21 17.30
CA GLN A 267 -5.62 -25.38 16.17
C GLN A 267 -5.00 -26.26 15.08
N GLY A 268 -3.89 -26.93 15.37
CA GLY A 268 -3.18 -27.77 14.42
C GLY A 268 -2.42 -27.01 13.33
N THR A 269 -2.08 -25.73 13.55
CA THR A 269 -1.32 -24.90 12.61
C THR A 269 -0.20 -24.11 13.33
N THR A 270 0.45 -23.15 12.66
CA THR A 270 1.54 -22.35 13.22
C THR A 270 1.18 -20.87 13.15
N HIS A 271 1.36 -20.14 14.25
CA HIS A 271 1.16 -18.70 14.27
C HIS A 271 2.07 -18.04 13.24
N THR A 272 1.55 -17.10 12.47
CA THR A 272 2.34 -16.43 11.42
C THR A 272 3.25 -15.33 11.97
N TRP A 273 3.21 -15.12 13.28
CA TRP A 273 3.95 -14.09 14.00
C TRP A 273 3.69 -12.70 13.41
N TRP A 274 2.43 -12.47 13.02
CA TRP A 274 1.91 -11.21 12.47
C TRP A 274 2.53 -10.74 11.15
N TYR A 275 3.40 -11.53 10.49
CA TYR A 275 4.01 -11.16 9.21
C TYR A 275 3.40 -11.88 8.01
N GLY A 276 3.63 -13.19 7.89
CA GLY A 276 3.20 -13.98 6.75
C GLY A 276 4.07 -15.21 6.50
N PHE A 277 3.85 -15.86 5.35
CA PHE A 277 4.35 -17.21 5.04
C PHE A 277 4.63 -17.36 3.53
N ALA A 278 5.12 -18.54 3.12
CA ALA A 278 5.54 -18.78 1.74
C ALA A 278 4.38 -18.67 0.73
N ALA A 279 4.57 -17.86 -0.32
CA ALA A 279 3.55 -17.56 -1.33
C ALA A 279 3.44 -18.59 -2.45
N ASP A 280 4.52 -19.36 -2.65
CA ASP A 280 4.70 -20.25 -3.81
C ASP A 280 4.98 -21.71 -3.37
N TRP A 281 4.66 -22.06 -2.12
CA TRP A 281 4.93 -23.36 -1.52
C TRP A 281 3.63 -24.07 -1.14
N ASN A 282 3.37 -25.24 -1.74
CA ASN A 282 2.20 -26.02 -1.39
C ASN A 282 2.47 -26.91 -0.16
N TYR A 283 2.03 -26.46 1.01
CA TYR A 283 2.27 -27.13 2.29
C TYR A 283 1.66 -28.54 2.37
N GLN A 284 0.67 -28.85 1.55
CA GLN A 284 0.01 -30.15 1.53
C GLN A 284 0.76 -31.21 0.71
N THR A 285 1.56 -30.79 -0.27
CA THR A 285 2.21 -31.71 -1.23
C THR A 285 3.73 -31.63 -1.22
N GLU A 286 4.32 -30.51 -0.78
CA GLU A 286 5.76 -30.28 -0.81
C GLU A 286 6.43 -30.44 0.56
N GLY A 287 5.62 -30.64 1.61
CA GLY A 287 6.07 -30.75 3.00
C GLY A 287 5.97 -29.42 3.75
N ASN A 288 6.40 -29.43 5.01
CA ASN A 288 6.07 -28.36 5.95
C ASN A 288 7.07 -27.20 6.00
N ILE A 289 8.25 -27.34 5.37
CA ILE A 289 9.32 -26.35 5.40
C ILE A 289 9.61 -25.86 3.98
N PRO A 290 9.33 -24.59 3.64
CA PRO A 290 9.61 -24.05 2.33
C PRO A 290 11.12 -23.97 2.07
N THR A 291 11.51 -24.36 0.85
CA THR A 291 12.93 -24.36 0.42
C THR A 291 13.20 -23.44 -0.77
N ARG A 292 12.16 -22.81 -1.33
CA ARG A 292 12.23 -21.88 -2.47
C ARG A 292 11.03 -20.93 -2.47
N GLY A 293 11.01 -20.02 -3.43
CA GLY A 293 9.92 -19.06 -3.62
C GLY A 293 10.15 -17.80 -2.80
N VAL A 294 9.07 -17.09 -2.47
CA VAL A 294 9.13 -15.88 -1.65
C VAL A 294 8.24 -15.99 -0.42
N ILE A 295 8.57 -15.22 0.62
CA ILE A 295 7.72 -15.05 1.79
C ILE A 295 6.91 -13.78 1.63
N GLU A 296 5.59 -13.89 1.64
CA GLU A 296 4.69 -12.76 1.45
C GLU A 296 4.07 -12.31 2.77
N ASN A 297 3.90 -11.00 2.94
CA ASN A 297 3.35 -10.36 4.14
C ASN A 297 1.82 -10.56 4.28
N PHE A 298 1.34 -11.77 4.01
CA PHE A 298 -0.08 -12.13 4.00
C PHE A 298 -0.81 -11.73 5.28
N THR A 299 -0.16 -11.88 6.43
CA THR A 299 -0.76 -11.57 7.73
C THR A 299 -0.92 -10.06 7.93
N GLU A 300 0.09 -9.27 7.57
CA GLU A 300 -0.03 -7.82 7.60
C GLU A 300 -1.12 -7.34 6.64
N GLN A 301 -1.19 -7.92 5.42
CA GLN A 301 -2.21 -7.59 4.43
C GLN A 301 -3.62 -7.79 4.98
N ARG A 302 -3.90 -8.92 5.63
CA ARG A 302 -5.24 -9.22 6.16
C ARG A 302 -5.60 -8.38 7.40
N ILE A 303 -4.62 -7.97 8.22
CA ILE A 303 -4.86 -7.08 9.36
C ILE A 303 -5.21 -5.67 8.86
N LEU A 304 -4.41 -5.15 7.94
CA LEU A 304 -4.63 -3.84 7.35
C LEU A 304 -5.95 -3.80 6.56
N LYS A 305 -6.30 -4.90 5.89
CA LYS A 305 -7.62 -5.07 5.26
C LYS A 305 -8.76 -5.01 6.29
N ALA A 306 -8.64 -5.67 7.44
CA ALA A 306 -9.67 -5.59 8.48
C ALA A 306 -9.85 -4.15 9.00
N ILE A 307 -8.78 -3.37 9.13
CA ILE A 307 -8.85 -1.94 9.45
C ILE A 307 -9.59 -1.17 8.35
N ASP A 308 -9.23 -1.38 7.08
CA ASP A 308 -9.89 -0.72 5.94
C ASP A 308 -11.38 -1.07 5.87
N GLU A 309 -11.76 -2.32 6.15
CA GLU A 309 -13.16 -2.76 6.20
C GLU A 309 -13.93 -2.11 7.34
N VAL A 310 -13.31 -1.93 8.51
CA VAL A 310 -13.92 -1.21 9.63
C VAL A 310 -14.10 0.27 9.30
N ILE A 311 -13.12 0.91 8.66
CA ILE A 311 -13.23 2.31 8.21
C ILE A 311 -14.33 2.47 7.16
N ALA A 312 -14.43 1.52 6.22
CA ALA A 312 -15.41 1.58 5.14
C ALA A 312 -16.85 1.24 5.58
N ASN A 313 -17.03 0.63 6.75
CA ASN A 313 -18.33 0.21 7.22
C ASN A 313 -19.11 1.39 7.82
N PRO A 314 -20.29 1.75 7.27
CA PRO A 314 -21.06 2.91 7.71
C PRO A 314 -21.64 2.79 9.13
N ALA A 315 -21.58 1.60 9.75
CA ALA A 315 -21.92 1.42 11.15
C ALA A 315 -20.87 2.01 12.10
N PHE A 316 -19.66 2.29 11.61
CA PHE A 316 -18.50 2.72 12.39
C PHE A 316 -18.05 4.11 11.96
N ASN A 317 -17.92 5.03 12.91
CA ASN A 317 -17.39 6.36 12.69
C ASN A 317 -15.96 6.41 13.27
N VAL A 318 -14.99 6.11 12.41
CA VAL A 318 -13.57 6.02 12.77
C VAL A 318 -12.88 7.35 12.46
N ASP A 319 -12.14 7.89 13.43
CA ASP A 319 -11.15 8.94 13.18
C ASP A 319 -9.89 8.31 12.60
N THR A 320 -9.72 8.39 11.28
CA THR A 320 -8.58 7.77 10.57
C THR A 320 -7.24 8.39 10.93
N GLN A 321 -7.21 9.50 11.66
CA GLN A 321 -5.97 10.06 12.20
C GLN A 321 -5.58 9.42 13.53
N ARG A 322 -6.44 8.64 14.19
CA ARG A 322 -6.20 8.08 15.53
C ARG A 322 -6.27 6.55 15.52
N ILE A 323 -5.48 5.96 14.64
CA ILE A 323 -5.28 4.51 14.56
C ILE A 323 -4.01 4.14 15.31
N HIS A 324 -4.08 3.12 16.16
CA HIS A 324 -2.95 2.63 16.95
C HIS A 324 -3.06 1.12 17.19
N ALA A 325 -1.95 0.50 17.56
CA ALA A 325 -1.89 -0.94 17.85
C ALA A 325 -1.30 -1.20 19.24
N GLN A 326 -1.79 -2.25 19.90
CA GLN A 326 -1.23 -2.72 21.15
C GLN A 326 -1.13 -4.24 21.21
N GLY A 327 -0.18 -4.74 22.00
CA GLY A 327 -0.13 -6.15 22.35
C GLY A 327 0.96 -6.47 23.38
N HIS A 328 0.95 -7.74 23.79
CA HIS A 328 1.96 -8.35 24.66
C HIS A 328 2.63 -9.52 23.91
N SER A 329 3.91 -9.77 24.17
CA SER A 329 4.62 -10.94 23.66
C SER A 329 4.58 -11.02 22.11
N MET A 330 4.00 -12.07 21.53
CA MET A 330 3.76 -12.18 20.08
C MET A 330 2.97 -10.97 19.54
N GLY A 331 1.91 -10.53 20.22
CA GLY A 331 1.12 -9.37 19.85
C GLY A 331 1.88 -8.04 19.96
N ALA A 332 2.81 -7.94 20.92
CA ALA A 332 3.74 -6.80 21.00
C ALA A 332 4.70 -6.78 19.80
N SER A 333 5.17 -7.97 19.39
CA SER A 333 6.02 -8.14 18.21
C SER A 333 5.31 -7.67 16.94
N GLY A 334 4.05 -8.07 16.76
CA GLY A 334 3.18 -7.58 15.70
C GLY A 334 2.99 -6.06 15.74
N SER A 335 2.63 -5.52 16.90
CA SER A 335 2.39 -4.07 17.08
C SER A 335 3.65 -3.25 16.77
N LEU A 336 4.80 -3.69 17.25
CA LEU A 336 6.09 -3.04 16.96
C LEU A 336 6.42 -3.11 15.47
N SER A 337 6.26 -4.28 14.84
CA SER A 337 6.54 -4.46 13.40
C SER A 337 5.65 -3.55 12.53
N LEU A 338 4.36 -3.44 12.87
CA LEU A 338 3.40 -2.58 12.19
C LEU A 338 3.76 -1.10 12.37
N GLY A 339 4.14 -0.68 13.58
CA GLY A 339 4.56 0.69 13.86
C GLY A 339 5.83 1.11 13.11
N ILE A 340 6.77 0.19 12.91
CA ILE A 340 8.00 0.42 12.13
C ILE A 340 7.71 0.50 10.62
N ARG A 341 6.74 -0.28 10.11
CA ARG A 341 6.53 -0.48 8.66
C ARG A 341 5.42 0.38 8.07
N TYR A 342 4.41 0.71 8.86
CA TYR A 342 3.17 1.35 8.42
C TYR A 342 2.88 2.62 9.23
N GLY A 343 3.87 3.52 9.36
CA GLY A 343 3.66 4.85 9.96
C GLY A 343 2.65 5.71 9.20
N ASN A 344 2.33 5.34 7.95
CA ASN A 344 1.22 5.91 7.16
C ASN A 344 -0.18 5.47 7.62
N VAL A 345 -0.27 4.49 8.52
CA VAL A 345 -1.53 3.99 9.10
C VAL A 345 -1.58 4.26 10.59
N PHE A 346 -0.50 3.93 11.32
CA PHE A 346 -0.48 4.00 12.78
C PHE A 346 0.15 5.29 13.30
N SER A 347 -0.58 6.00 14.16
CA SER A 347 -0.09 7.19 14.86
C SER A 347 0.87 6.85 16.02
N GLY A 348 0.74 5.65 16.59
CA GLY A 348 1.65 5.09 17.59
C GLY A 348 1.28 3.65 17.93
N VAL A 349 2.19 2.98 18.65
CA VAL A 349 2.02 1.58 19.06
C VAL A 349 2.50 1.36 20.49
N PHE A 350 1.89 0.38 21.16
CA PHE A 350 2.28 -0.07 22.49
C PHE A 350 2.68 -1.55 22.49
N ALA A 351 3.92 -1.85 22.85
CA ALA A 351 4.50 -3.18 22.72
C ALA A 351 5.17 -3.65 24.03
N SER A 352 4.47 -4.51 24.78
CA SER A 352 5.01 -5.12 26.01
C SER A 352 5.76 -6.42 25.69
N GLU A 353 7.08 -6.41 25.82
CA GLU A 353 7.99 -7.55 25.66
C GLU A 353 7.97 -8.14 24.24
N ALA A 354 8.24 -7.30 23.23
CA ALA A 354 8.25 -7.69 21.83
C ALA A 354 9.52 -8.47 21.42
N MET A 355 9.36 -9.41 20.50
CA MET A 355 10.48 -10.00 19.76
C MET A 355 10.97 -8.99 18.71
N THR A 356 12.27 -8.73 18.69
CA THR A 356 12.90 -7.72 17.82
C THR A 356 13.92 -8.32 16.87
N ASN A 357 14.35 -9.56 17.09
CA ASN A 357 15.24 -10.30 16.19
C ASN A 357 14.90 -11.79 16.18
N TYR A 358 14.04 -12.17 15.25
CA TYR A 358 13.48 -13.51 15.15
C TYR A 358 14.55 -14.56 14.79
N GLY A 359 15.50 -14.21 13.93
CA GLY A 359 16.59 -15.12 13.56
C GLY A 359 17.61 -15.35 14.67
N ALA A 360 17.69 -14.46 15.67
CA ALA A 360 18.57 -14.62 16.83
C ALA A 360 17.88 -15.25 18.04
N SER A 361 16.55 -15.38 18.01
CA SER A 361 15.79 -15.94 19.12
C SER A 361 16.26 -17.37 19.44
N PRO A 362 16.57 -17.68 20.71
CA PRO A 362 16.91 -19.04 21.12
C PRO A 362 15.70 -19.98 21.11
N GLN A 363 14.48 -19.43 21.00
CA GLN A 363 13.21 -20.16 20.97
C GLN A 363 12.51 -19.97 19.61
N PHE A 364 11.45 -20.74 19.36
CA PHE A 364 10.54 -20.62 18.19
C PHE A 364 11.16 -20.88 16.81
N GLN A 365 12.44 -21.27 16.69
CA GLN A 365 13.10 -21.47 15.39
C GLN A 365 12.38 -22.47 14.49
N ASN A 366 11.84 -23.57 15.04
CA ASN A 366 11.08 -24.56 14.27
C ASN A 366 9.86 -23.94 13.56
N GLU A 367 9.21 -22.98 14.19
CA GLU A 367 8.04 -22.29 13.64
C GLU A 367 8.43 -21.34 12.52
N PHE A 368 9.50 -20.57 12.76
CA PHE A 368 10.05 -19.68 11.75
C PHE A 368 10.48 -20.46 10.50
N GLU A 369 11.04 -21.67 10.68
CA GLU A 369 11.37 -22.53 9.54
C GLU A 369 10.13 -23.02 8.78
N ILE A 370 9.02 -23.34 9.45
CA ILE A 370 7.74 -23.69 8.80
C ILE A 370 7.22 -22.51 7.95
N LEU A 371 7.31 -21.29 8.47
CA LEU A 371 6.82 -20.10 7.77
C LEU A 371 7.74 -19.66 6.63
N TRP A 372 9.05 -19.68 6.87
CA TRP A 372 10.04 -18.88 6.14
C TRP A 372 11.19 -19.68 5.53
N GLY A 373 11.26 -20.98 5.81
CA GLY A 373 12.36 -21.85 5.41
C GLY A 373 13.56 -21.69 6.34
N SER A 374 14.65 -22.40 6.06
CA SER A 374 15.82 -22.36 6.94
C SER A 374 16.42 -20.95 7.02
N LYS A 375 17.00 -20.59 8.17
CA LYS A 375 17.73 -19.32 8.34
C LYS A 375 18.82 -19.10 7.28
N ALA A 376 19.47 -20.18 6.84
CA ALA A 376 20.48 -20.15 5.79
C ALA A 376 19.89 -19.78 4.41
N SER A 377 18.66 -20.22 4.12
CA SER A 377 17.99 -19.89 2.85
C SER A 377 17.58 -18.43 2.76
N ASN A 378 17.19 -17.83 3.89
CA ASN A 378 16.78 -16.43 4.02
C ASN A 378 15.93 -15.96 2.83
N LEU A 379 14.86 -16.72 2.52
CA LEU A 379 14.06 -16.54 1.32
C LEU A 379 13.62 -15.08 1.16
N THR A 380 13.66 -14.58 -0.08
CA THR A 380 13.32 -13.19 -0.38
C THR A 380 11.87 -12.89 -0.01
N ILE A 381 11.61 -11.67 0.47
CA ILE A 381 10.26 -11.27 0.85
C ILE A 381 9.47 -10.69 -0.33
N ARG A 382 8.15 -10.57 -0.18
CA ARG A 382 7.26 -9.77 -1.02
C ARG A 382 6.30 -8.99 -0.13
N ASN A 383 6.39 -7.67 -0.16
CA ASN A 383 5.48 -6.79 0.57
C ASN A 383 4.42 -6.23 -0.40
N ARG A 384 3.15 -6.58 -0.18
CA ARG A 384 1.99 -6.11 -0.95
C ARG A 384 0.89 -5.62 -0.01
N GLY A 385 -0.20 -5.13 -0.60
CA GLY A 385 -1.33 -4.53 0.09
C GLY A 385 -1.40 -3.02 -0.12
N THR A 386 -2.59 -2.44 0.11
CA THR A 386 -2.91 -1.02 -0.12
C THR A 386 -1.91 -0.06 0.54
N HIS A 387 -1.44 -0.42 1.74
CA HIS A 387 -0.58 0.44 2.57
C HIS A 387 0.92 0.12 2.46
N ALA A 388 1.31 -0.90 1.69
CA ALA A 388 2.70 -1.39 1.64
C ALA A 388 3.61 -0.61 0.67
N THR A 389 3.11 0.40 -0.03
CA THR A 389 3.87 1.20 -1.00
C THR A 389 5.24 1.69 -0.46
N PRO A 390 5.36 2.23 0.78
CA PRO A 390 6.65 2.69 1.31
C PRO A 390 7.70 1.58 1.47
N ILE A 391 7.26 0.34 1.68
CA ILE A 391 8.10 -0.83 2.00
C ILE A 391 8.18 -1.85 0.85
N ALA A 392 7.42 -1.67 -0.24
CA ALA A 392 7.40 -2.57 -1.39
C ALA A 392 8.78 -2.73 -2.03
N LYS A 393 9.61 -1.67 -2.02
CA LYS A 393 10.97 -1.66 -2.57
C LYS A 393 11.95 -2.63 -1.89
N TYR A 394 11.61 -3.14 -0.70
CA TYR A 394 12.42 -4.13 0.02
C TYR A 394 12.03 -5.57 -0.32
N GLY A 395 10.94 -5.76 -1.06
CA GLY A 395 10.55 -7.05 -1.63
C GLY A 395 11.35 -7.45 -2.85
N SER A 396 11.19 -8.71 -3.25
CA SER A 396 11.74 -9.28 -4.48
C SER A 396 11.35 -8.45 -5.69
N GLY A 397 12.34 -8.11 -6.53
CA GLY A 397 12.19 -7.19 -7.67
C GLY A 397 12.20 -5.70 -7.33
N GLY A 398 12.27 -5.33 -6.04
CA GLY A 398 12.39 -3.95 -5.60
C GLY A 398 13.82 -3.40 -5.71
N ALA A 399 13.99 -2.10 -5.41
CA ALA A 399 15.28 -1.40 -5.51
C ALA A 399 16.29 -1.81 -4.41
N SER A 400 15.81 -2.34 -3.28
CA SER A 400 16.65 -2.71 -2.14
C SER A 400 16.17 -4.02 -1.50
N PRO A 401 16.15 -5.14 -2.24
CA PRO A 401 15.52 -6.39 -1.78
C PRO A 401 16.21 -6.95 -0.53
N THR A 402 15.49 -7.78 0.23
CA THR A 402 16.02 -8.46 1.41
C THR A 402 15.38 -9.84 1.63
N GLY A 403 16.09 -10.68 2.37
CA GLY A 403 15.57 -11.95 2.87
C GLY A 403 14.74 -11.77 4.13
N VAL A 404 13.87 -12.75 4.41
CA VAL A 404 12.90 -12.74 5.50
C VAL A 404 13.51 -12.67 6.90
N TYR A 405 14.59 -13.39 7.21
CA TYR A 405 15.22 -13.31 8.53
C TYR A 405 15.92 -11.97 8.76
N ASN A 406 16.42 -11.33 7.69
CA ASN A 406 16.93 -9.96 7.78
C ASN A 406 15.77 -8.98 7.97
N TRP A 407 14.66 -9.18 7.25
CA TRP A 407 13.45 -8.35 7.36
C TRP A 407 12.79 -8.42 8.74
N MET A 408 12.82 -9.60 9.36
CA MET A 408 12.35 -9.87 10.71
C MET A 408 13.42 -9.57 11.78
N ASN A 409 14.54 -8.94 11.41
CA ASN A 409 15.45 -8.31 12.37
C ASN A 409 15.09 -6.82 12.50
N HIS A 410 14.14 -6.51 13.39
CA HIS A 410 13.65 -5.14 13.61
C HIS A 410 14.74 -4.20 14.14
N GLN A 411 15.75 -4.72 14.85
CA GLN A 411 16.91 -3.93 15.31
C GLN A 411 17.70 -3.35 14.12
N GLU A 412 17.86 -4.13 13.06
CA GLU A 412 18.51 -3.67 11.82
C GLU A 412 17.53 -2.87 10.95
N GLN A 413 16.30 -3.37 10.79
CA GLN A 413 15.34 -2.76 9.88
C GLN A 413 14.91 -1.37 10.33
N ILE A 414 14.78 -1.08 11.63
CA ILE A 414 14.41 0.26 12.08
C ILE A 414 15.46 1.31 11.65
N VAL A 415 16.74 0.95 11.67
CA VAL A 415 17.82 1.81 11.18
C VAL A 415 17.78 1.93 9.66
N ARG A 416 17.52 0.83 8.94
CA ARG A 416 17.41 0.82 7.47
C ARG A 416 16.22 1.63 6.95
N LEU A 417 15.13 1.67 7.72
CA LEU A 417 13.86 2.29 7.38
C LEU A 417 13.76 3.74 7.89
N ARG A 418 14.79 4.28 8.54
CA ARG A 418 14.74 5.61 9.20
C ARG A 418 14.35 6.79 8.31
N ALA A 419 14.47 6.67 6.98
CA ALA A 419 14.00 7.68 6.03
C ALA A 419 12.46 7.69 5.87
N LEU A 420 11.77 6.62 6.30
CA LEU A 420 10.31 6.55 6.30
C LEU A 420 9.77 7.16 7.60
N ASP A 421 8.54 7.67 7.55
CA ASP A 421 7.77 7.93 8.75
C ASP A 421 7.38 6.62 9.43
N MET A 422 7.42 6.63 10.75
CA MET A 422 7.06 5.50 11.61
C MET A 422 6.00 5.95 12.60
N ALA A 423 5.31 5.01 13.21
CA ALA A 423 4.47 5.31 14.37
C ALA A 423 5.35 5.74 15.56
N PHE A 424 4.79 6.47 16.53
CA PHE A 424 5.48 6.64 17.81
C PHE A 424 5.58 5.29 18.54
N LEU A 425 6.78 4.88 18.95
CA LEU A 425 7.01 3.55 19.51
C LEU A 425 7.02 3.59 21.05
N MET A 426 6.08 2.92 21.71
CA MET A 426 6.12 2.70 23.16
C MET A 426 6.41 1.23 23.40
N PHE A 427 7.55 0.90 24.01
CA PHE A 427 7.92 -0.49 24.22
C PHE A 427 8.62 -0.73 25.55
N GLY A 428 8.50 -1.92 26.10
CA GLY A 428 9.20 -2.29 27.33
C GLY A 428 9.63 -3.75 27.32
N HIS A 429 10.62 -4.08 28.14
CA HIS A 429 11.12 -5.46 28.26
C HIS A 429 11.49 -5.82 29.70
N GLY A 430 11.11 -7.02 30.15
CA GLY A 430 11.64 -7.59 31.38
C GLY A 430 13.07 -8.10 31.22
N LYS A 431 14.01 -7.63 32.04
CA LYS A 431 15.42 -8.05 31.95
C LYS A 431 15.67 -9.49 32.41
N ALA A 432 14.70 -10.11 33.08
CA ALA A 432 14.69 -11.52 33.46
C ALA A 432 13.75 -12.36 32.57
N ASP A 433 13.25 -11.79 31.46
CA ASP A 433 12.49 -12.53 30.46
C ASP A 433 13.39 -13.58 29.78
N THR A 434 12.92 -14.83 29.81
CA THR A 434 13.58 -15.99 29.20
C THR A 434 12.76 -16.61 28.07
N VAL A 435 11.55 -16.09 27.79
CA VAL A 435 10.67 -16.52 26.69
C VAL A 435 11.00 -15.71 25.45
N ILE A 436 10.82 -14.40 25.52
CA ILE A 436 11.36 -13.45 24.55
C ILE A 436 12.61 -12.87 25.21
N ASP A 437 13.73 -13.56 25.05
CA ASP A 437 14.87 -13.39 25.94
C ASP A 437 15.46 -11.97 25.91
N TRP A 438 15.81 -11.46 27.09
CA TRP A 438 16.39 -10.12 27.22
C TRP A 438 17.66 -9.92 26.38
N GLN A 439 18.54 -10.93 26.25
CA GLN A 439 19.86 -10.74 25.64
C GLN A 439 19.80 -10.48 24.14
N THR A 440 18.96 -11.22 23.42
CA THR A 440 18.86 -11.10 21.96
C THR A 440 17.74 -10.18 21.51
N GLN A 441 16.78 -9.85 22.38
CA GLN A 441 15.55 -9.11 22.02
C GLN A 441 15.52 -7.70 22.62
N GLY A 442 15.31 -7.55 23.93
CA GLY A 442 15.14 -6.24 24.55
C GLY A 442 16.42 -5.40 24.60
N LYS A 443 17.53 -6.01 25.03
CA LYS A 443 18.81 -5.32 25.29
C LYS A 443 19.36 -4.53 24.09
N PRO A 444 19.32 -5.02 22.84
CA PRO A 444 19.84 -4.26 21.71
C PRO A 444 18.92 -3.14 21.22
N MET A 445 17.65 -3.12 21.63
CA MET A 445 16.62 -2.30 20.99
C MET A 445 16.82 -0.79 21.21
N ILE A 446 17.25 -0.37 22.40
CA ILE A 446 17.51 1.04 22.73
C ILE A 446 18.58 1.64 21.78
N ALA A 447 19.65 0.91 21.51
CA ALA A 447 20.69 1.35 20.60
C ALA A 447 20.16 1.53 19.17
N ALA A 448 19.31 0.62 18.71
CA ALA A 448 18.72 0.66 17.39
C ALA A 448 17.78 1.86 17.20
N VAL A 449 16.88 2.14 18.15
CA VAL A 449 15.95 3.29 18.07
C VAL A 449 16.71 4.64 18.13
N ASN A 450 17.75 4.72 18.97
CA ASN A 450 18.60 5.91 19.06
C ASN A 450 19.41 6.15 17.78
N GLN A 451 19.88 5.09 17.13
CA GLN A 451 20.56 5.19 15.84
C GLN A 451 19.59 5.57 14.71
N ALA A 452 18.37 5.04 14.74
CA ALA A 452 17.34 5.31 13.74
C ALA A 452 16.71 6.71 13.86
N LYS A 453 16.93 7.43 14.97
CA LYS A 453 16.32 8.74 15.23
C LYS A 453 14.78 8.69 15.21
N VAL A 454 14.22 7.58 15.70
CA VAL A 454 12.78 7.35 15.80
C VAL A 454 12.27 7.85 17.16
N ALA A 455 11.02 8.30 17.22
CA ALA A 455 10.42 8.75 18.47
C ALA A 455 9.93 7.54 19.27
N PHE A 456 10.33 7.50 20.55
CA PHE A 456 9.97 6.40 21.41
C PHE A 456 9.93 6.79 22.90
N THR A 457 9.21 5.99 23.66
CA THR A 457 9.38 5.83 25.12
C THR A 457 9.62 4.37 25.44
N ALA A 458 10.40 4.10 26.49
CA ALA A 458 10.64 2.73 26.91
C ALA A 458 10.89 2.55 28.40
N GLU A 459 10.73 1.31 28.86
CA GLU A 459 11.11 0.85 30.19
C GLU A 459 11.68 -0.57 30.13
N ASP A 460 12.91 -0.74 30.60
CA ASP A 460 13.55 -2.04 30.74
C ASP A 460 13.59 -2.42 32.22
N ARG A 461 12.73 -3.35 32.66
CA ARG A 461 12.52 -3.65 34.09
C ARG A 461 13.50 -4.67 34.64
N GLY A 462 14.20 -4.30 35.72
CA GLY A 462 15.06 -5.22 36.47
C GLY A 462 14.25 -6.32 37.16
N ALA A 463 14.77 -7.56 37.16
CA ALA A 463 14.18 -8.73 37.81
C ALA A 463 12.72 -9.05 37.38
N TYR A 464 12.29 -8.57 36.21
CA TYR A 464 10.96 -8.81 35.67
C TYR A 464 11.06 -9.86 34.56
N GLY A 465 10.27 -10.94 34.68
CA GLY A 465 10.15 -12.00 33.68
C GLY A 465 8.95 -11.78 32.75
N HIS A 466 8.66 -12.76 31.89
CA HIS A 466 7.69 -12.62 30.80
C HIS A 466 6.23 -12.40 31.27
N ASN A 467 5.79 -11.15 31.42
CA ASN A 467 4.44 -10.78 31.90
C ASN A 467 3.99 -9.43 31.33
N TRP A 468 2.68 -9.19 31.36
CA TRP A 468 2.12 -7.89 30.99
C TRP A 468 2.68 -6.75 31.84
N MET A 469 3.35 -5.80 31.19
CA MET A 469 4.03 -4.72 31.90
C MET A 469 3.09 -3.56 32.30
N GLY A 470 1.86 -3.50 31.79
CA GLY A 470 0.98 -2.35 31.97
C GLY A 470 1.48 -1.10 31.24
N PHE A 471 0.68 -0.03 31.23
CA PHE A 471 0.98 1.21 30.48
C PHE A 471 2.00 2.15 31.16
N SER A 472 2.94 1.63 31.93
CA SER A 472 3.90 2.43 32.70
C SER A 472 4.88 3.23 31.85
N PHE A 473 5.22 2.72 30.67
CA PHE A 473 6.12 3.37 29.72
C PHE A 473 5.38 4.11 28.60
N ALA A 474 4.08 4.36 28.78
CA ALA A 474 3.32 5.21 27.90
C ALA A 474 3.56 6.70 28.24
N ASN A 475 3.69 7.54 27.21
CA ASN A 475 3.73 8.98 27.40
C ASN A 475 2.30 9.55 27.53
N HIS A 476 1.64 9.24 28.66
CA HIS A 476 0.22 9.57 28.89
C HIS A 476 -0.17 10.99 28.50
N PRO A 477 0.55 12.06 28.92
CA PRO A 477 0.15 13.43 28.60
C PRO A 477 0.14 13.76 27.09
N MET A 478 0.85 12.97 26.28
CA MET A 478 0.92 13.15 24.82
C MET A 478 -0.13 12.32 24.09
N PHE A 479 -0.55 11.18 24.64
CA PHE A 479 -1.39 10.21 23.93
C PHE A 479 -2.76 9.97 24.56
N SER A 480 -3.07 10.54 25.72
CA SER A 480 -4.34 10.35 26.41
C SER A 480 -4.82 11.63 27.08
N ASN A 481 -6.13 11.89 27.07
CA ASN A 481 -6.75 12.96 27.87
C ASN A 481 -7.04 12.51 29.31
N GLY A 482 -7.06 11.19 29.55
CA GLY A 482 -7.15 10.57 30.87
C GLY A 482 -5.78 10.15 31.40
N TYR A 483 -5.66 10.02 32.72
CA TYR A 483 -4.50 9.36 33.32
C TYR A 483 -4.78 7.85 33.36
N GLU A 484 -3.89 7.02 32.80
CA GLU A 484 -3.60 5.60 33.15
C GLU A 484 -3.75 4.51 32.07
N ASP A 485 -4.54 4.63 30.98
CA ASP A 485 -4.85 3.44 30.14
C ASP A 485 -4.86 3.56 28.60
N LEU A 486 -4.46 4.72 28.02
CA LEU A 486 -4.46 4.94 26.56
C LEU A 486 -5.80 4.61 25.86
N GLY A 487 -6.92 4.64 26.60
CA GLY A 487 -8.23 4.21 26.10
C GLY A 487 -8.87 5.16 25.08
N ASP A 488 -8.55 6.45 25.14
CA ASP A 488 -9.13 7.49 24.28
C ASP A 488 -8.21 7.90 23.12
N TRP A 489 -6.93 7.49 23.18
CA TRP A 489 -5.85 7.76 22.23
C TRP A 489 -5.98 9.11 21.53
N ALA A 490 -5.53 10.18 22.17
CA ALA A 490 -5.67 11.55 21.67
C ALA A 490 -4.75 11.87 20.48
N PHE A 491 -3.60 11.20 20.37
CA PHE A 491 -2.57 11.53 19.39
C PHE A 491 -2.98 11.22 17.95
N LYS A 492 -2.75 12.19 17.06
CA LYS A 492 -3.15 12.11 15.64
C LYS A 492 -1.95 11.88 14.72
N GLY A 493 -2.14 11.05 13.70
CA GLY A 493 -1.15 10.73 12.67
C GLY A 493 -0.77 11.90 11.76
N ASN A 494 -1.54 13.00 11.74
CA ASN A 494 -1.21 14.22 11.01
C ASN A 494 -0.57 15.30 11.89
N ILE A 495 0.10 14.93 12.98
CA ILE A 495 0.82 15.85 13.86
C ILE A 495 2.29 15.41 13.91
N SER A 496 3.20 16.36 13.61
CA SER A 496 4.63 16.13 13.79
C SER A 496 5.01 16.05 15.26
N TYR A 497 6.07 15.31 15.57
CA TYR A 497 6.51 15.04 16.95
C TYR A 497 8.04 15.01 17.04
N PRO A 498 8.61 15.21 18.25
CA PRO A 498 10.04 15.16 18.44
C PRO A 498 10.48 13.72 18.72
N ALA A 499 11.42 13.22 17.93
CA ALA A 499 12.19 12.04 18.31
C ALA A 499 13.37 12.46 19.19
N ILE A 500 13.40 11.93 20.40
CA ILE A 500 14.37 12.30 21.44
C ILE A 500 15.35 11.15 21.61
N GLN A 501 16.65 11.45 21.49
CA GLN A 501 17.72 10.48 21.68
C GLN A 501 18.72 10.94 22.73
N GLY A 502 19.18 9.98 23.54
CA GLY A 502 20.24 10.22 24.53
C GLY A 502 19.91 11.30 25.56
N ALA A 503 18.65 11.38 26.00
CA ALA A 503 18.27 12.31 27.05
C ALA A 503 19.02 12.01 28.35
N THR A 504 19.52 13.04 29.05
CA THR A 504 20.42 12.86 30.23
C THR A 504 19.81 12.11 31.42
N GLN A 505 18.49 11.96 31.49
CA GLN A 505 17.83 11.13 32.51
C GLN A 505 17.29 9.81 31.96
N SER A 506 17.53 9.51 30.69
CA SER A 506 17.26 8.18 30.16
C SER A 506 18.36 7.20 30.57
N GLY A 507 18.03 5.91 30.58
CA GLY A 507 19.00 4.83 30.76
C GLY A 507 20.11 4.83 29.70
N PRO A 508 21.15 4.00 29.87
CA PRO A 508 22.24 3.90 28.92
C PRO A 508 21.79 3.29 27.59
N ASN A 509 22.50 3.63 26.51
CA ASN A 509 22.17 3.17 25.15
C ASN A 509 22.19 1.63 25.00
N VAL A 510 23.02 0.96 25.80
CA VAL A 510 23.04 -0.50 25.95
C VAL A 510 22.76 -0.79 27.42
N PRO A 511 21.56 -1.26 27.78
CA PRO A 511 21.16 -1.41 29.16
C PRO A 511 21.89 -2.56 29.84
N ALA A 512 22.15 -2.40 31.15
CA ALA A 512 22.73 -3.46 31.97
C ALA A 512 21.71 -4.59 32.18
N ASN A 513 22.18 -5.78 32.59
CA ASN A 513 21.30 -6.93 32.85
C ASN A 513 20.47 -6.81 34.13
N THR A 514 20.77 -5.84 35.00
CA THR A 514 20.07 -5.61 36.27
C THR A 514 19.62 -4.15 36.38
N GLY A 515 18.78 -3.85 37.39
CA GLY A 515 18.20 -2.52 37.58
C GLY A 515 17.12 -2.19 36.55
N THR A 516 16.33 -1.16 36.82
CA THR A 516 15.31 -0.66 35.89
C THR A 516 15.80 0.61 35.20
N ASP A 517 15.66 0.67 33.88
CA ASP A 517 15.98 1.83 33.07
C ASP A 517 14.71 2.40 32.44
N PHE A 518 14.61 3.72 32.39
CA PHE A 518 13.49 4.46 31.79
C PHE A 518 14.00 5.34 30.65
N TYR A 519 13.20 5.54 29.61
CA TYR A 519 13.61 6.31 28.42
C TYR A 519 12.51 7.27 28.00
N ASN A 520 12.86 8.56 27.92
CA ASN A 520 12.01 9.64 27.41
C ASN A 520 10.64 9.84 28.12
N LEU A 521 10.40 9.21 29.29
CA LEU A 521 9.11 9.27 30.00
C LEU A 521 8.81 10.62 30.67
N GLU A 522 9.82 11.45 30.86
CA GLU A 522 9.71 12.74 31.56
C GLU A 522 9.76 13.94 30.61
N ILE A 523 9.63 13.73 29.30
CA ILE A 523 9.63 14.82 28.32
C ILE A 523 8.30 14.87 27.58
N ASP A 524 7.67 16.04 27.65
CA ASP A 524 6.39 16.34 26.99
C ASP A 524 6.59 17.48 25.98
N TRP A 525 5.72 17.56 24.98
CA TRP A 525 5.64 18.68 24.03
C TRP A 525 4.22 19.23 23.95
N ALA A 526 4.11 20.50 23.55
CA ALA A 526 2.80 21.16 23.46
C ALA A 526 2.00 20.57 22.29
N VAL A 527 0.82 20.04 22.61
CA VAL A 527 -0.19 19.50 21.69
C VAL A 527 -1.57 20.09 22.02
N PRO A 528 -2.59 20.02 21.14
CA PRO A 528 -3.87 20.68 21.38
C PRO A 528 -4.56 20.31 22.71
N TRP A 529 -4.44 19.06 23.16
CA TRP A 529 -5.01 18.59 24.43
C TRP A 529 -4.09 18.74 25.65
N ASN A 530 -2.80 18.98 25.45
CA ASN A 530 -1.82 19.30 26.50
C ASN A 530 -1.12 20.61 26.14
N ASN A 531 -1.90 21.69 26.18
CA ASN A 531 -1.50 22.98 25.65
C ASN A 531 -0.82 23.84 26.74
N PHE A 532 0.49 23.67 26.90
CA PHE A 532 1.31 24.48 27.81
C PHE A 532 2.21 25.50 27.10
N GLY A 533 2.09 25.64 25.77
CA GLY A 533 2.98 26.48 24.97
C GLY A 533 2.39 26.81 23.59
N ALA A 534 3.13 27.56 22.78
CA ALA A 534 2.70 27.91 21.43
C ALA A 534 2.46 26.66 20.57
N ALA A 535 1.46 26.73 19.68
CA ALA A 535 1.11 25.67 18.75
C ALA A 535 2.31 25.22 17.89
N ILE A 536 2.24 23.98 17.42
CA ILE A 536 3.23 23.42 16.50
C ILE A 536 3.19 24.23 15.20
N VAL A 537 4.37 24.64 14.73
CA VAL A 537 4.54 25.20 13.39
C VAL A 537 5.09 24.07 12.53
N ASP A 538 4.43 23.81 11.42
CA ASP A 538 4.82 22.81 10.42
C ASP A 538 4.42 23.38 9.06
N THR A 539 5.33 24.14 8.46
CA THR A 539 5.19 24.81 7.17
C THR A 539 6.38 24.44 6.30
N THR A 540 6.27 24.64 4.99
CA THR A 540 7.33 24.30 4.02
C THR A 540 8.76 24.71 4.44
N ASP A 541 8.92 25.87 5.09
CA ASP A 541 10.23 26.44 5.43
C ASP A 541 10.50 26.59 6.93
N ALA A 542 9.53 26.29 7.78
CA ALA A 542 9.71 26.38 9.22
C ALA A 542 8.98 25.26 9.97
N TRP A 543 9.68 24.73 10.97
CA TRP A 543 9.11 23.85 11.98
C TRP A 543 9.42 24.39 13.37
N ALA A 544 8.46 24.36 14.29
CA ALA A 544 8.74 24.74 15.68
C ALA A 544 7.81 24.06 16.68
N MET A 545 8.39 23.66 17.81
CA MET A 545 7.70 22.93 18.87
C MET A 545 8.13 23.40 20.25
N THR A 546 7.17 23.46 21.16
CA THR A 546 7.45 23.77 22.57
C THR A 546 7.57 22.46 23.34
N MET A 547 8.65 22.28 24.09
CA MET A 547 8.95 21.06 24.86
C MET A 547 9.35 21.41 26.28
N ARG A 548 9.08 20.51 27.24
CA ARG A 548 9.52 20.65 28.62
C ARG A 548 9.94 19.29 29.20
N SER A 549 10.80 19.35 30.19
CA SER A 549 11.07 18.22 31.08
C SER A 549 10.20 18.33 32.33
N ARG A 550 9.55 17.24 32.73
CA ARG A 550 8.77 17.12 33.97
C ARG A 550 9.65 16.86 35.19
N ASN A 551 10.87 16.36 34.97
CA ASN A 551 11.82 16.08 36.04
C ASN A 551 13.19 16.69 35.72
N GLY A 552 13.55 17.81 36.36
CA GLY A 552 14.84 18.47 36.18
C GLY A 552 15.13 18.96 34.75
N VAL A 553 16.18 19.77 34.57
CA VAL A 553 16.64 20.15 33.22
C VAL A 553 17.35 18.95 32.58
N GLN A 554 17.10 18.72 31.29
CA GLN A 554 17.73 17.64 30.53
C GLN A 554 18.43 18.18 29.27
N THR A 555 19.38 17.42 28.72
CA THR A 555 19.83 17.62 27.33
C THR A 555 19.56 16.36 26.52
N ALA A 556 19.20 16.52 25.25
CA ALA A 556 18.96 15.41 24.33
C ALA A 556 19.21 15.83 22.88
N ASP A 557 19.47 14.87 22.00
CA ASP A 557 19.37 15.11 20.57
C ASP A 557 17.88 15.08 20.17
N VAL A 558 17.44 16.05 19.37
CA VAL A 558 16.04 16.18 18.93
C VAL A 558 15.96 16.14 17.41
N THR A 559 15.16 15.22 16.89
CA THR A 559 14.88 15.11 15.45
C THR A 559 13.38 15.27 15.22
N PRO A 560 12.91 16.28 14.47
CA PRO A 560 11.50 16.36 14.06
C PRO A 560 11.13 15.17 13.17
N ARG A 561 9.96 14.59 13.41
CA ARG A 561 9.44 13.41 12.70
C ARG A 561 7.96 13.57 12.36
N ASN A 562 7.49 12.78 11.40
CA ASN A 562 6.13 12.85 10.89
C ASN A 562 5.76 14.28 10.45
N LEU A 563 6.68 14.91 9.73
CA LEU A 563 6.57 16.28 9.25
C LEU A 563 5.47 16.34 8.19
N GLN A 564 4.53 17.27 8.35
CA GLN A 564 3.38 17.38 7.45
C GLN A 564 3.67 18.28 6.25
N GLN A 565 4.44 19.34 6.46
CA GLN A 565 4.79 20.31 5.42
C GLN A 565 6.27 20.67 5.42
N PHE A 566 6.91 20.73 6.60
CA PHE A 566 8.31 21.09 6.71
C PHE A 566 9.19 20.09 5.97
N LEU A 567 9.88 20.57 4.95
CA LEU A 567 10.67 19.72 4.09
C LEU A 567 12.14 19.75 4.51
N VAL A 568 12.65 18.59 4.88
CA VAL A 568 14.06 18.39 5.19
C VAL A 568 14.74 17.77 3.98
N THR A 569 15.21 18.60 3.05
CA THR A 569 15.95 18.12 1.88
C THR A 569 17.34 17.64 2.28
N PRO A 570 17.78 16.42 1.89
CA PRO A 570 19.14 15.94 2.16
C PRO A 570 20.23 16.94 1.79
N GLY A 571 21.18 17.18 2.70
CA GLY A 571 22.26 18.14 2.51
C GLY A 571 21.88 19.61 2.70
N ALA A 572 20.60 19.94 2.92
CA ALA A 572 20.19 21.31 3.21
C ALA A 572 20.76 21.77 4.56
N THR A 573 21.23 23.02 4.62
CA THR A 573 21.58 23.67 5.88
C THR A 573 20.32 24.24 6.53
N ILE A 574 20.09 23.85 7.77
CA ILE A 574 18.93 24.22 8.58
C ILE A 574 19.42 25.06 9.75
N SER A 575 18.92 26.27 9.85
CA SER A 575 19.16 27.14 11.00
C SER A 575 18.17 26.80 12.09
N TRP A 576 18.62 26.78 13.34
CA TRP A 576 17.75 26.48 14.48
C TRP A 576 18.03 27.39 15.68
N THR A 577 17.00 27.61 16.48
CA THR A 577 17.05 28.34 17.75
C THR A 577 16.26 27.60 18.81
N ASN A 578 16.78 27.56 20.02
CA ASN A 578 16.12 27.05 21.21
C ASN A 578 15.89 28.24 22.16
N THR A 579 14.64 28.55 22.48
CA THR A 579 14.25 29.78 23.21
C THR A 579 13.55 29.41 24.51
N ASN A 580 13.96 29.97 25.64
CA ASN A 580 13.24 29.81 26.90
C ASN A 580 11.86 30.50 26.80
N VAL A 581 10.79 29.75 27.00
CA VAL A 581 9.41 30.25 26.85
C VAL A 581 9.08 31.33 27.88
N SER A 582 9.59 31.21 29.11
CA SER A 582 9.28 32.14 30.19
C SER A 582 9.96 33.51 30.04
N THR A 583 11.15 33.57 29.45
CA THR A 583 11.94 34.81 29.32
C THR A 583 11.95 35.38 27.91
N GLY A 584 11.61 34.57 26.90
CA GLY A 584 11.73 34.91 25.48
C GLY A 584 13.17 34.97 24.96
N LEU A 585 14.16 34.58 25.78
CA LEU A 585 15.58 34.64 25.43
C LEU A 585 16.05 33.33 24.79
N ALA A 586 16.86 33.44 23.73
CA ALA A 586 17.53 32.29 23.13
C ALA A 586 18.52 31.68 24.14
N ILE A 587 18.40 30.37 24.37
CA ILE A 587 19.32 29.59 25.22
C ILE A 587 20.36 28.86 24.37
N GLN A 588 20.00 28.45 23.16
CA GLN A 588 20.93 27.86 22.19
C GLN A 588 20.49 28.25 20.77
N SER A 589 21.43 28.24 19.83
CA SER A 589 21.14 28.38 18.40
C SER A 589 22.29 27.81 17.59
N GLY A 590 22.05 27.52 16.32
CA GLY A 590 23.08 27.04 15.43
C GLY A 590 22.55 26.66 14.06
N THR A 591 23.34 25.89 13.33
CA THR A 591 22.94 25.25 12.08
C THR A 591 23.21 23.76 12.14
N VAL A 592 22.45 22.98 11.39
CA VAL A 592 22.70 21.55 11.14
C VAL A 592 22.54 21.26 9.65
N VAL A 593 23.16 20.20 9.17
CA VAL A 593 22.98 19.73 7.79
C VAL A 593 22.05 18.52 7.82
N ALA A 594 21.00 18.55 7.00
CA ALA A 594 20.09 17.43 6.85
C ALA A 594 20.83 16.18 6.34
N SER A 595 20.55 15.02 6.94
CA SER A 595 21.18 13.76 6.57
C SER A 595 20.77 13.28 5.17
N ALA A 596 21.46 12.28 4.64
CA ALA A 596 21.09 11.60 3.39
C ALA A 596 19.67 10.99 3.45
N ASP A 597 19.17 10.70 4.65
CA ASP A 597 17.84 10.15 4.91
C ASP A 597 16.77 11.23 5.11
N GLY A 598 17.10 12.51 4.92
CA GLY A 598 16.16 13.62 5.09
C GLY A 598 15.83 13.93 6.55
N LEU A 599 16.79 13.75 7.47
CA LEU A 599 16.60 14.00 8.90
C LEU A 599 17.38 15.21 9.38
N ALA A 600 16.73 16.04 10.20
CA ALA A 600 17.34 17.21 10.85
C ALA A 600 17.49 16.95 12.35
N THR A 601 18.64 16.40 12.76
CA THR A 601 18.92 16.13 14.18
C THR A 601 19.68 17.30 14.80
N ILE A 602 19.10 17.91 15.82
CA ILE A 602 19.71 19.02 16.56
C ILE A 602 20.38 18.41 17.79
N PRO A 603 21.72 18.52 17.91
CA PRO A 603 22.44 17.86 18.98
C PRO A 603 22.29 18.62 20.31
N GLN A 604 22.19 17.87 21.41
CA GLN A 604 22.27 18.42 22.78
C GLN A 604 21.36 19.63 23.05
N VAL A 605 20.12 19.57 22.57
CA VAL A 605 19.06 20.53 22.90
C VAL A 605 18.82 20.49 24.40
N GLN A 606 18.96 21.65 25.06
CA GLN A 606 18.58 21.82 26.45
C GLN A 606 17.05 21.90 26.56
N ILE A 607 16.48 21.03 27.39
CA ILE A 607 15.05 20.91 27.66
C ILE A 607 14.80 21.37 29.10
N LEU A 608 14.16 22.53 29.24
CA LEU A 608 13.90 23.17 30.54
C LEU A 608 12.65 22.60 31.22
N THR A 609 12.53 22.83 32.53
CA THR A 609 11.32 22.53 33.31
C THR A 609 10.28 23.66 33.22
N GLY A 610 9.11 23.48 33.84
CA GLY A 610 8.07 24.50 33.91
C GLY A 610 7.43 24.77 32.54
N SER A 611 7.52 26.01 32.05
CA SER A 611 7.05 26.40 30.72
C SER A 611 7.91 25.87 29.57
N GLY A 612 9.10 25.31 29.87
CA GLY A 612 9.97 24.70 28.89
C GLY A 612 10.63 25.69 27.93
N ASN A 613 10.93 25.20 26.74
CA ASN A 613 11.63 25.92 25.68
C ASN A 613 11.00 25.61 24.31
N ARG A 614 11.12 26.56 23.40
CA ARG A 614 10.66 26.45 22.02
C ARG A 614 11.85 26.22 21.09
N LEU A 615 11.91 25.04 20.49
CA LEU A 615 12.85 24.70 19.43
C LEU A 615 12.21 25.09 18.09
N ALA A 616 12.89 25.92 17.31
CA ALA A 616 12.46 26.36 15.99
C ALA A 616 13.57 26.10 14.97
N LEU A 617 13.19 25.56 13.82
CA LEU A 617 14.03 25.26 12.66
C LEU A 617 13.52 26.07 11.47
N THR A 618 14.44 26.57 10.66
CA THR A 618 14.15 27.32 9.43
C THR A 618 15.11 26.91 8.33
N VAL A 619 14.58 26.78 7.10
CA VAL A 619 15.35 26.56 5.89
C VAL A 619 15.33 27.85 5.08
N THR A 620 16.51 28.36 4.70
CA THR A 620 16.59 29.43 3.70
C THR A 620 16.80 28.80 2.32
N ARG A 621 15.79 28.80 1.47
CA ARG A 621 15.90 28.26 0.10
C ARG A 621 16.34 29.34 -0.88
N GLN A 622 17.36 29.05 -1.68
CA GLN A 622 17.61 29.81 -2.90
C GLN A 622 16.71 29.23 -3.99
N GLU A 623 15.87 30.03 -4.60
CA GLU A 623 14.92 29.60 -5.64
C GLU A 623 15.41 30.05 -7.03
N THR A 624 15.31 29.16 -8.03
CA THR A 624 15.60 29.45 -9.43
C THR A 624 14.31 29.35 -10.25
N ALA A 625 14.02 30.38 -11.05
CA ALA A 625 12.89 30.35 -11.96
C ALA A 625 13.15 29.38 -13.12
N PHE A 626 12.16 28.55 -13.45
CA PHE A 626 12.26 27.58 -14.55
C PHE A 626 11.09 27.66 -15.54
N ALA A 627 9.98 28.31 -15.18
CA ALA A 627 8.85 28.56 -16.07
C ALA A 627 8.14 29.87 -15.73
N GLU A 628 7.31 30.36 -16.65
CA GLU A 628 6.33 31.40 -16.39
C GLU A 628 5.01 31.09 -17.09
N SER A 629 3.91 31.49 -16.48
CA SER A 629 2.55 31.27 -16.98
C SER A 629 1.82 32.58 -17.20
N GLY A 630 0.90 32.56 -18.16
CA GLY A 630 0.09 33.71 -18.49
C GLY A 630 -1.04 33.36 -19.45
N GLN A 631 -1.71 34.40 -19.95
CA GLN A 631 -2.73 34.28 -20.98
C GLN A 631 -2.68 35.47 -21.92
N VAL A 632 -3.05 35.25 -23.17
CA VAL A 632 -3.21 36.29 -24.19
C VAL A 632 -4.70 36.43 -24.46
N THR A 633 -5.29 37.60 -24.24
CA THR A 633 -6.74 37.82 -24.31
C THR A 633 -7.25 38.27 -25.69
N THR A 634 -6.33 38.55 -26.62
CA THR A 634 -6.62 39.11 -27.96
C THR A 634 -6.05 38.25 -29.07
N VAL A 635 -6.10 36.92 -28.95
CA VAL A 635 -5.66 36.02 -30.03
C VAL A 635 -6.74 36.01 -31.12
N TYR A 636 -6.33 36.29 -32.36
CA TYR A 636 -7.19 36.37 -33.55
C TYR A 636 -6.49 35.66 -34.73
N ASN A 637 -6.95 35.86 -35.97
CA ASN A 637 -6.37 35.27 -37.18
C ASN A 637 -5.04 35.89 -37.66
N VAL A 638 -4.41 36.74 -36.84
CA VAL A 638 -3.11 37.36 -37.14
C VAL A 638 -2.06 36.98 -36.10
N TRP A 639 -0.83 36.81 -36.58
CA TRP A 639 0.33 36.55 -35.71
C TRP A 639 0.54 37.69 -34.71
N THR A 640 0.36 37.35 -33.43
CA THR A 640 0.54 38.26 -32.31
C THR A 640 1.80 37.88 -31.55
N LYS A 641 2.72 38.83 -31.37
CA LYS A 641 3.93 38.61 -30.59
C LYS A 641 3.62 38.69 -29.09
N VAL A 642 3.97 37.65 -28.35
CA VAL A 642 3.90 37.57 -26.89
C VAL A 642 5.30 37.83 -26.33
N ASN A 643 5.46 38.86 -25.51
CA ASN A 643 6.71 39.13 -24.80
C ASN A 643 6.67 38.47 -23.42
N LEU A 644 7.77 37.81 -23.07
CA LEU A 644 7.97 37.10 -21.82
C LEU A 644 8.51 38.05 -20.75
N THR A 645 8.23 37.78 -19.48
CA THR A 645 8.81 38.57 -18.37
C THR A 645 10.24 38.15 -18.08
N ARG A 646 10.64 36.98 -18.58
CA ARG A 646 11.96 36.38 -18.42
C ARG A 646 12.55 35.93 -19.75
N THR A 647 13.82 35.57 -19.73
CA THR A 647 14.50 34.92 -20.85
C THR A 647 14.80 33.47 -20.50
N TYR A 648 14.57 32.58 -21.46
CA TYR A 648 14.80 31.15 -21.37
C TYR A 648 15.89 30.72 -22.34
N VAL A 649 16.73 29.76 -21.94
CA VAL A 649 17.79 29.18 -22.75
C VAL A 649 17.20 28.24 -23.80
N ASN A 650 16.34 27.30 -23.36
CA ASN A 650 15.69 26.32 -24.21
C ASN A 650 14.16 26.35 -24.01
N PRO A 651 13.48 27.44 -24.41
CA PRO A 651 12.05 27.59 -24.19
C PRO A 651 11.22 26.52 -24.90
N VAL A 652 10.31 25.88 -24.16
CA VAL A 652 9.19 25.08 -24.65
C VAL A 652 7.92 25.85 -24.32
N VAL A 653 7.05 26.05 -25.31
CA VAL A 653 5.79 26.79 -25.14
C VAL A 653 4.66 25.79 -25.21
N ILE A 654 3.82 25.77 -24.17
CA ILE A 654 2.62 24.95 -24.11
C ILE A 654 1.43 25.88 -23.95
N THR A 655 0.43 25.69 -24.80
CA THR A 655 -0.85 26.40 -24.74
C THR A 655 -1.96 25.45 -24.33
N GLY A 656 -2.97 25.96 -23.62
CA GLY A 656 -4.21 25.24 -23.40
C GLY A 656 -5.21 25.47 -24.54
N GLY A 657 -6.37 24.82 -24.44
CA GLY A 657 -7.51 25.12 -25.30
C GLY A 657 -7.90 26.61 -25.23
N PRO A 658 -8.20 27.27 -26.37
CA PRO A 658 -8.70 28.64 -26.35
C PRO A 658 -10.06 28.74 -25.66
N SER A 659 -10.44 29.95 -25.25
CA SER A 659 -11.81 30.21 -24.83
C SER A 659 -12.81 29.89 -25.95
N TYR A 660 -14.10 29.77 -25.60
CA TYR A 660 -15.20 29.61 -26.54
C TYR A 660 -16.03 30.89 -26.59
N LYS A 661 -15.51 31.92 -27.26
CA LYS A 661 -16.24 33.16 -27.56
C LYS A 661 -16.81 33.16 -28.97
N GLY A 662 -16.10 32.55 -29.92
CA GLY A 662 -16.53 32.32 -31.30
C GLY A 662 -16.88 30.86 -31.52
N ALA A 663 -17.91 30.60 -32.34
CA ALA A 663 -18.40 29.25 -32.59
C ALA A 663 -17.53 28.46 -33.58
N ASP A 664 -16.84 29.16 -34.47
CA ASP A 664 -16.05 28.52 -35.53
C ASP A 664 -14.89 27.69 -34.94
N PRO A 665 -14.70 26.43 -35.39
CA PRO A 665 -13.61 25.58 -34.92
C PRO A 665 -12.26 25.97 -35.53
N GLY A 666 -11.20 25.69 -34.79
CA GLY A 666 -9.85 26.03 -35.21
C GLY A 666 -8.81 25.68 -34.15
N VAL A 667 -7.54 25.92 -34.49
CA VAL A 667 -6.37 25.52 -33.72
C VAL A 667 -5.55 26.72 -33.29
N ILE A 668 -4.80 26.57 -32.20
CA ILE A 668 -3.76 27.53 -31.84
C ILE A 668 -2.47 27.18 -32.55
N ARG A 669 -1.89 28.17 -33.25
CA ARG A 669 -0.61 28.05 -33.94
C ARG A 669 0.44 28.89 -33.24
N ILE A 670 1.62 28.31 -33.09
CA ILE A 670 2.78 28.96 -32.48
C ILE A 670 3.94 28.92 -33.47
N ARG A 671 4.69 30.03 -33.55
CA ARG A 671 5.96 30.08 -34.28
C ARG A 671 6.95 31.02 -33.61
N ARG A 672 8.19 31.03 -34.13
CA ARG A 672 9.26 31.93 -33.69
C ARG A 672 9.44 31.93 -32.17
N VAL A 673 9.48 30.74 -31.56
CA VAL A 673 9.81 30.58 -30.15
C VAL A 673 11.27 30.99 -29.93
N GLN A 674 11.46 32.11 -29.24
CA GLN A 674 12.74 32.73 -28.90
C GLN A 674 12.90 32.79 -27.38
N ALA A 675 14.10 33.14 -26.91
CA ALA A 675 14.42 33.21 -25.49
C ALA A 675 13.43 34.06 -24.66
N GLY A 676 12.95 35.19 -25.19
CA GLY A 676 12.06 36.12 -24.48
C GLY A 676 10.74 36.41 -25.19
N SER A 677 10.36 35.63 -26.19
CA SER A 677 9.09 35.83 -26.92
C SER A 677 8.70 34.65 -27.79
N PHE A 678 7.41 34.57 -28.13
CA PHE A 678 6.91 33.71 -29.21
C PHE A 678 5.80 34.45 -29.98
N GLU A 679 5.40 33.93 -31.14
CA GLU A 679 4.23 34.43 -31.87
C GLU A 679 3.10 33.40 -31.82
N ILE A 680 1.87 33.88 -31.61
CA ILE A 680 0.64 33.08 -31.49
C ILE A 680 -0.45 33.58 -32.43
N MET A 681 -1.29 32.68 -32.92
CA MET A 681 -2.43 32.95 -33.79
C MET A 681 -3.53 31.90 -33.56
N TYR A 682 -4.79 32.28 -33.75
CA TYR A 682 -5.90 31.36 -33.91
C TYR A 682 -6.07 31.09 -35.41
N GLN A 683 -5.99 29.83 -35.84
CA GLN A 683 -6.17 29.44 -37.24
C GLN A 683 -7.43 28.58 -37.34
N GLU A 684 -8.44 29.08 -38.04
CA GLU A 684 -9.59 28.28 -38.43
C GLU A 684 -9.18 27.18 -39.43
N TRP A 685 -9.95 26.10 -39.46
CA TRP A 685 -9.80 25.05 -40.47
C TRP A 685 -10.08 25.59 -41.88
N GLU A 686 -9.45 25.00 -42.91
CA GLU A 686 -9.42 25.53 -44.28
C GLU A 686 -10.79 25.65 -44.95
N TYR A 687 -11.81 24.92 -44.48
CA TYR A 687 -13.18 25.01 -45.01
C TYR A 687 -13.95 26.27 -44.54
N LEU A 688 -13.38 27.05 -43.63
CA LEU A 688 -13.94 28.29 -43.10
C LEU A 688 -13.36 29.54 -43.81
N ASP A 689 -13.85 30.74 -43.46
CA ASP A 689 -13.45 31.99 -44.12
C ASP A 689 -12.20 32.66 -43.50
N GLY A 690 -11.71 32.10 -42.39
CA GLY A 690 -10.53 32.57 -41.66
C GLY A 690 -10.81 33.75 -40.74
N ASN A 691 -12.04 34.26 -40.65
CA ASN A 691 -12.41 35.38 -39.80
C ASN A 691 -13.06 34.90 -38.50
N HIS A 692 -12.30 34.97 -37.40
CA HIS A 692 -12.77 34.53 -36.09
C HIS A 692 -13.23 35.67 -35.16
N THR A 693 -13.51 35.40 -33.89
CA THR A 693 -13.52 36.45 -32.84
C THR A 693 -12.23 36.41 -32.03
N TYR A 694 -12.01 37.38 -31.15
CA TYR A 694 -10.85 37.37 -30.26
C TYR A 694 -11.00 36.32 -29.16
N GLU A 695 -10.08 35.36 -29.11
CA GLU A 695 -10.02 34.33 -28.07
C GLU A 695 -8.96 34.63 -27.00
N THR A 696 -9.22 34.12 -25.80
CA THR A 696 -8.24 34.08 -24.71
C THR A 696 -7.51 32.74 -24.76
N VAL A 697 -6.17 32.75 -24.81
CA VAL A 697 -5.35 31.53 -24.82
C VAL A 697 -4.40 31.50 -23.63
N PRO A 698 -4.52 30.51 -22.72
CA PRO A 698 -3.57 30.31 -21.64
C PRO A 698 -2.29 29.66 -22.15
N TYR A 699 -1.15 30.04 -21.57
CA TYR A 699 0.16 29.48 -21.92
C TYR A 699 1.05 29.30 -20.69
N VAL A 700 2.02 28.39 -20.83
CA VAL A 700 3.21 28.32 -19.99
C VAL A 700 4.44 28.24 -20.88
N VAL A 701 5.49 29.00 -20.54
CA VAL A 701 6.82 28.86 -21.14
C VAL A 701 7.75 28.27 -20.10
N ILE A 702 8.42 27.18 -20.45
CA ILE A 702 9.24 26.40 -19.53
C ILE A 702 10.60 26.07 -20.16
N GLU A 703 11.66 26.06 -19.35
CA GLU A 703 12.95 25.52 -19.78
C GLU A 703 12.84 24.03 -20.11
N ALA A 704 13.36 23.58 -21.25
CA ALA A 704 13.50 22.16 -21.53
C ALA A 704 14.36 21.46 -20.46
N GLY A 705 13.97 20.25 -20.07
CA GLY A 705 14.62 19.44 -19.04
C GLY A 705 13.68 19.03 -17.92
N THR A 706 14.28 18.45 -16.87
CA THR A 706 13.56 17.99 -15.67
C THR A 706 13.73 18.99 -14.54
N HIS A 707 12.62 19.54 -14.06
CA HIS A 707 12.55 20.46 -12.93
C HIS A 707 11.84 19.76 -11.77
N THR A 708 12.61 19.45 -10.72
CA THR A 708 12.09 18.82 -9.50
C THR A 708 11.81 19.91 -8.47
N LEU A 709 10.57 19.96 -7.97
CA LEU A 709 10.14 20.86 -6.92
C LEU A 709 10.56 20.34 -5.54
N GLY A 710 10.42 21.17 -4.51
CA GLY A 710 10.77 20.79 -3.13
C GLY A 710 10.04 19.53 -2.65
N ASN A 711 8.76 19.38 -2.97
CA ASN A 711 7.96 18.20 -2.63
C ASN A 711 8.27 16.95 -3.49
N GLY A 712 9.28 17.01 -4.38
CA GLY A 712 9.65 15.92 -5.28
C GLY A 712 8.84 15.82 -6.57
N ALA A 713 7.78 16.63 -6.75
CA ALA A 713 7.02 16.69 -7.98
C ALA A 713 7.89 17.17 -9.14
N LYS A 714 7.63 16.67 -10.36
CA LYS A 714 8.45 16.95 -11.53
C LYS A 714 7.66 17.62 -12.64
N PHE A 715 8.27 18.65 -13.22
CA PHE A 715 7.90 19.24 -14.50
C PHE A 715 8.97 18.83 -15.50
N VAL A 716 8.61 18.00 -16.47
CA VAL A 716 9.52 17.51 -17.51
C VAL A 716 9.08 18.07 -18.84
N ALA A 717 9.90 18.93 -19.43
CA ALA A 717 9.59 19.60 -20.69
C ALA A 717 10.58 19.20 -21.79
N GLY A 718 10.10 19.08 -23.02
CA GLY A 718 10.94 18.74 -24.16
C GLY A 718 10.35 19.15 -25.49
N LYS A 719 11.10 18.84 -26.55
CA LYS A 719 10.69 19.04 -27.94
C LYS A 719 10.83 17.74 -28.71
N ALA A 720 9.99 17.53 -29.71
CA ALA A 720 10.05 16.42 -30.64
C ALA A 720 9.73 16.90 -32.05
N THR A 721 10.14 16.15 -33.07
CA THR A 721 9.76 16.41 -34.47
C THR A 721 8.66 15.44 -34.87
N VAL A 722 7.50 15.97 -35.26
CA VAL A 722 6.30 15.20 -35.62
C VAL A 722 5.80 15.59 -37.01
N ASN A 723 5.09 14.67 -37.66
CA ASN A 723 4.35 14.95 -38.90
C ASN A 723 3.07 14.09 -38.91
N HIS A 724 2.48 13.85 -40.08
CA HIS A 724 1.30 12.99 -40.25
C HIS A 724 1.53 11.51 -39.88
N ASN A 725 2.79 11.06 -39.75
CA ASN A 725 3.12 9.71 -39.31
C ASN A 725 3.30 9.65 -37.80
N ILE A 726 2.83 8.56 -37.20
CA ILE A 726 3.04 8.26 -35.79
C ILE A 726 4.53 8.12 -35.50
N ARG A 727 5.01 8.87 -34.50
CA ARG A 727 6.39 8.81 -34.00
C ARG A 727 6.40 8.64 -32.49
N ARG A 728 7.26 7.74 -32.00
CA ARG A 728 7.51 7.58 -30.57
C ARG A 728 8.41 8.71 -30.06
N VAL A 729 7.93 9.47 -29.09
CA VAL A 729 8.70 10.45 -28.31
C VAL A 729 9.25 9.76 -27.07
N ASN A 730 10.56 9.51 -27.03
CA ASN A 730 11.21 8.89 -25.88
C ASN A 730 11.55 9.94 -24.82
N ALA A 731 11.00 9.78 -23.62
CA ALA A 731 11.19 10.72 -22.52
C ALA A 731 10.98 10.03 -21.17
N ALA A 732 11.71 10.45 -20.14
CA ALA A 732 11.48 9.99 -18.77
C ALA A 732 10.29 10.75 -18.16
N ILE A 733 9.10 10.17 -18.27
CA ILE A 733 7.84 10.77 -17.81
C ILE A 733 7.52 10.27 -16.39
N PRO A 734 7.10 11.15 -15.45
CA PRO A 734 6.65 10.71 -14.13
C PRO A 734 5.44 9.76 -14.25
N ALA A 735 5.31 8.80 -13.34
CA ALA A 735 4.10 7.96 -13.29
C ALA A 735 2.85 8.82 -13.07
N ASN A 736 1.75 8.49 -13.75
CA ASN A 736 0.48 9.22 -13.69
C ASN A 736 0.60 10.72 -14.02
N ALA A 737 1.51 11.11 -14.92
CA ALA A 737 1.70 12.51 -15.28
C ALA A 737 0.58 13.05 -16.19
N ALA A 738 0.18 14.29 -15.98
CA ALA A 738 -0.57 15.06 -16.98
C ALA A 738 0.40 15.46 -18.11
N VAL A 739 0.11 15.06 -19.35
CA VAL A 739 0.93 15.38 -20.53
C VAL A 739 0.21 16.38 -21.41
N LEU A 740 0.85 17.52 -21.62
CA LEU A 740 0.35 18.63 -22.42
C LEU A 740 1.24 18.81 -23.65
N THR A 741 0.63 19.15 -24.80
CA THR A 741 1.36 19.30 -26.05
C THR A 741 0.92 20.51 -26.85
N THR A 742 1.84 21.07 -27.64
CA THR A 742 1.57 22.22 -28.52
C THR A 742 2.54 22.19 -29.69
N VAL A 743 2.04 22.37 -30.91
CA VAL A 743 2.93 22.55 -32.07
C VAL A 743 3.48 23.97 -32.08
N GLN A 744 4.80 24.11 -32.13
CA GLN A 744 5.54 25.37 -31.94
C GLN A 744 6.33 25.80 -33.19
N SER A 745 6.01 25.21 -34.34
CA SER A 745 6.42 25.70 -35.65
C SER A 745 5.26 25.70 -36.65
N THR A 746 5.50 26.33 -37.79
CA THR A 746 4.54 26.47 -38.90
C THR A 746 5.32 26.29 -40.20
N ASN A 747 5.85 25.09 -40.39
CA ASN A 747 6.54 24.68 -41.60
C ASN A 747 5.53 24.34 -42.71
N GLY A 748 4.38 23.76 -42.35
CA GLY A 748 3.21 23.63 -43.21
C GLY A 748 2.20 24.75 -42.98
N GLY A 749 1.53 25.18 -44.05
CA GLY A 749 0.52 26.25 -43.98
C GLY A 749 -0.83 25.80 -43.40
N ALA A 750 -1.13 24.50 -43.47
CA ALA A 750 -2.40 23.94 -43.02
C ALA A 750 -2.60 24.04 -41.50
N ALA A 751 -3.85 24.19 -41.08
CA ALA A 751 -4.30 24.01 -39.72
C ALA A 751 -4.08 22.56 -39.31
N ILE A 752 -3.45 22.37 -38.14
CA ILE A 752 -3.16 21.06 -37.60
C ILE A 752 -3.34 21.02 -36.09
N VAL A 753 -3.66 19.83 -35.59
CA VAL A 753 -3.72 19.54 -34.17
C VAL A 753 -2.76 18.40 -33.81
N PRO A 754 -1.97 18.50 -32.72
CA PRO A 754 -1.19 17.37 -32.24
C PRO A 754 -2.11 16.31 -31.63
N ARG A 755 -1.83 15.03 -31.94
CA ARG A 755 -2.50 13.87 -31.35
C ARG A 755 -1.45 13.00 -30.67
N ILE A 756 -1.76 12.53 -29.46
CA ILE A 756 -0.86 11.63 -28.71
C ILE A 756 -1.60 10.40 -28.19
N ARG A 757 -0.86 9.31 -27.95
CA ARG A 757 -1.37 8.10 -27.29
C ARG A 757 -0.24 7.32 -26.62
N ASN A 758 -0.58 6.22 -25.95
CA ASN A 758 0.40 5.32 -25.32
C ASN A 758 1.37 6.05 -24.38
N VAL A 759 0.82 6.93 -23.54
CA VAL A 759 1.59 7.66 -22.53
C VAL A 759 2.05 6.68 -21.45
N THR A 760 3.37 6.53 -21.32
CA THR A 760 4.01 5.68 -20.31
C THR A 760 5.17 6.44 -19.67
N THR A 761 5.80 5.86 -18.65
CA THR A 761 6.98 6.45 -18.00
C THR A 761 8.21 6.56 -18.92
N THR A 762 8.18 5.93 -20.09
CA THR A 762 9.27 5.96 -21.09
C THR A 762 8.96 6.84 -22.31
N GLY A 763 7.76 7.44 -22.38
CA GLY A 763 7.40 8.32 -23.49
C GLY A 763 5.93 8.20 -23.94
N PHE A 764 5.63 8.75 -25.09
CA PHE A 764 4.31 8.68 -25.75
C PHE A 764 4.48 8.64 -27.27
N ASP A 765 3.45 8.21 -27.98
CA ASP A 765 3.39 8.31 -29.44
C ASP A 765 2.72 9.62 -29.83
N ALA A 766 3.18 10.26 -30.90
CA ALA A 766 2.65 11.55 -31.37
C ALA A 766 2.57 11.62 -32.91
N LEU A 767 1.57 12.34 -33.41
CA LEU A 767 1.44 12.79 -34.80
C LEU A 767 0.76 14.16 -34.84
N VAL A 768 0.63 14.74 -36.04
CA VAL A 768 -0.27 15.87 -36.30
C VAL A 768 -1.32 15.48 -37.33
N SER A 769 -2.55 15.95 -37.13
CA SER A 769 -3.67 15.74 -38.04
C SER A 769 -4.13 17.06 -38.64
N GLU A 770 -4.40 17.05 -39.93
CA GLU A 770 -5.15 18.10 -40.64
C GLU A 770 -6.66 17.79 -40.58
N GLN A 771 -7.50 18.70 -41.06
CA GLN A 771 -8.94 18.46 -41.23
C GLN A 771 -9.23 17.18 -42.04
N GLU A 772 -10.29 16.45 -41.73
CA GLU A 772 -10.68 15.14 -42.30
C GLU A 772 -10.72 15.10 -43.82
N ALA A 773 -11.19 16.17 -44.46
CA ALA A 773 -11.28 16.25 -45.92
C ALA A 773 -9.93 16.55 -46.61
N ALA A 774 -8.85 16.82 -45.85
CA ALA A 774 -7.51 17.03 -46.38
C ALA A 774 -6.83 15.74 -46.85
N ASP A 775 -5.66 15.86 -47.48
CA ASP A 775 -4.87 14.71 -47.93
C ASP A 775 -4.13 13.98 -46.81
N GLN A 776 -4.19 14.53 -45.58
CA GLN A 776 -3.55 14.03 -44.38
C GLN A 776 -2.02 13.97 -44.51
N TYR A 777 -1.44 14.81 -45.36
CA TYR A 777 0.00 14.92 -45.54
C TYR A 777 0.50 16.25 -44.97
N HIS A 778 1.24 16.16 -43.86
CA HIS A 778 1.87 17.34 -43.26
C HIS A 778 3.40 17.27 -43.23
N TYR A 779 4.04 18.44 -43.30
CA TYR A 779 5.48 18.60 -43.12
C TYR A 779 5.92 18.29 -41.67
N ASP A 780 7.21 18.04 -41.47
CA ASP A 780 7.77 17.92 -40.14
C ASP A 780 7.63 19.24 -39.37
N GLU A 781 7.04 19.18 -38.19
CA GLU A 781 6.81 20.28 -37.26
C GLU A 781 7.48 19.97 -35.91
N THR A 782 7.78 21.03 -35.14
CA THR A 782 8.29 20.94 -33.78
C THR A 782 7.11 20.85 -32.81
N LEU A 783 6.97 19.73 -32.13
CA LEU A 783 6.08 19.54 -30.99
C LEU A 783 6.78 19.94 -29.70
N GLY A 784 6.23 20.89 -28.95
CA GLY A 784 6.54 21.09 -27.54
C GLY A 784 5.68 20.18 -26.67
N TRP A 785 6.27 19.60 -25.62
CA TRP A 785 5.53 18.80 -24.65
C TRP A 785 5.97 19.09 -23.22
N LEU A 786 5.03 18.94 -22.29
CA LEU A 786 5.22 19.09 -20.85
C LEU A 786 4.51 17.96 -20.12
N ALA A 787 5.24 17.18 -19.34
CA ALA A 787 4.71 16.20 -18.41
C ALA A 787 4.85 16.68 -16.96
N VAL A 788 3.75 16.71 -16.21
CA VAL A 788 3.72 17.16 -14.81
C VAL A 788 3.23 16.04 -13.92
N THR A 789 3.94 15.74 -12.82
CA THR A 789 3.47 14.82 -11.79
C THR A 789 2.08 15.25 -11.30
N ALA A 790 1.08 14.37 -11.40
CA ALA A 790 -0.27 14.67 -10.93
C ALA A 790 -0.31 14.93 -9.42
N GLY A 791 -1.23 15.80 -9.02
CA GLY A 791 -1.41 16.26 -7.64
C GLY A 791 -1.40 17.78 -7.54
N ASN A 792 -1.64 18.25 -6.31
CA ASN A 792 -1.51 19.66 -5.94
C ASN A 792 -0.10 19.94 -5.42
N GLY A 793 0.39 21.15 -5.63
CA GLY A 793 1.65 21.59 -5.03
C GLY A 793 1.95 23.06 -5.30
N ASP A 794 3.14 23.48 -4.87
CA ASP A 794 3.63 24.84 -5.05
C ASP A 794 4.98 24.83 -5.77
N ALA A 795 5.08 25.63 -6.82
CA ALA A 795 6.32 25.92 -7.55
C ALA A 795 6.85 27.29 -7.13
N GLY A 796 7.47 27.34 -5.94
CA GLY A 796 7.80 28.60 -5.27
C GLY A 796 6.54 29.20 -4.65
N ALA A 797 6.21 30.43 -5.04
CA ALA A 797 4.99 31.11 -4.60
C ALA A 797 3.77 30.84 -5.49
N THR A 798 3.93 30.05 -6.56
CA THR A 798 2.86 29.76 -7.53
C THR A 798 2.23 28.41 -7.20
N SER A 799 0.98 28.39 -6.76
CA SER A 799 0.24 27.14 -6.55
C SER A 799 -0.19 26.52 -7.89
N TYR A 800 -0.19 25.19 -7.95
CA TYR A 800 -0.63 24.43 -9.12
C TYR A 800 -1.40 23.16 -8.76
N HIS A 801 -2.20 22.70 -9.73
CA HIS A 801 -2.82 21.38 -9.78
C HIS A 801 -2.54 20.74 -11.13
N ALA A 802 -2.05 19.51 -11.13
CA ALA A 802 -1.96 18.68 -12.33
C ALA A 802 -2.83 17.42 -12.17
N GLY A 803 -3.53 17.02 -13.22
CA GLY A 803 -4.34 15.80 -13.18
C GLY A 803 -4.71 15.27 -14.56
N VAL A 804 -5.29 14.08 -14.56
CA VAL A 804 -5.74 13.38 -15.77
C VAL A 804 -7.21 13.03 -15.57
N THR A 805 -8.05 13.32 -16.56
CA THR A 805 -9.47 12.95 -16.50
C THR A 805 -9.64 11.45 -16.66
N PRO A 806 -10.78 10.87 -16.22
CA PRO A 806 -11.20 9.59 -16.75
C PRO A 806 -11.40 9.69 -18.28
N ASP A 807 -11.49 8.53 -18.91
CA ASP A 807 -11.77 8.40 -20.34
C ASP A 807 -13.27 8.63 -20.62
N MET A 808 -13.66 9.91 -20.64
CA MET A 808 -15.07 10.33 -20.73
C MET A 808 -15.28 11.74 -21.27
N VAL A 809 -14.24 12.42 -21.74
CA VAL A 809 -14.37 13.78 -22.27
C VAL A 809 -14.65 13.69 -23.76
N GLY A 810 -15.83 14.15 -24.17
CA GLY A 810 -16.31 14.15 -25.56
C GLY A 810 -16.73 15.54 -26.02
N SER A 811 -17.67 15.60 -26.97
CA SER A 811 -18.26 16.84 -27.47
C SER A 811 -19.18 17.56 -26.48
N ASP A 812 -19.62 16.86 -25.42
CA ASP A 812 -20.43 17.43 -24.35
C ASP A 812 -19.59 18.21 -23.33
N ASP A 813 -20.25 19.12 -22.62
CA ASP A 813 -19.63 19.90 -21.54
C ASP A 813 -19.13 19.01 -20.40
N TYR A 814 -17.83 19.04 -20.17
CA TYR A 814 -17.14 18.35 -19.10
C TYR A 814 -16.64 19.34 -18.05
N LEU A 815 -17.06 19.14 -16.79
CA LEU A 815 -16.62 19.96 -15.67
C LEU A 815 -15.47 19.29 -14.93
N TYR A 816 -14.30 19.92 -14.93
CA TYR A 816 -13.14 19.44 -14.17
C TYR A 816 -12.90 20.31 -12.94
N ALA A 817 -12.89 19.68 -11.76
CA ALA A 817 -12.61 20.34 -10.49
C ALA A 817 -11.15 20.08 -10.06
N PHE A 818 -10.38 21.15 -9.91
CA PHE A 818 -8.98 21.09 -9.49
C PHE A 818 -8.74 21.60 -8.05
N GLY A 819 -9.80 22.03 -7.35
CA GLY A 819 -9.69 22.62 -6.01
C GLY A 819 -9.19 24.07 -6.06
N ALA A 820 -9.09 24.73 -4.90
CA ALA A 820 -8.71 26.14 -4.87
C ALA A 820 -7.26 26.34 -5.31
N ILE A 821 -7.05 27.16 -6.35
CA ILE A 821 -5.74 27.59 -6.81
C ILE A 821 -5.54 29.06 -6.46
N GLY A 822 -4.57 29.34 -5.60
CA GLY A 822 -4.18 30.69 -5.26
C GLY A 822 -5.18 31.49 -4.42
N THR A 823 -4.87 32.77 -4.20
CA THR A 823 -5.75 33.70 -3.47
C THR A 823 -6.13 34.95 -4.28
N THR A 824 -5.49 35.20 -5.43
CA THR A 824 -5.66 36.44 -6.19
C THR A 824 -5.74 36.19 -7.70
N GLY A 825 -6.95 35.89 -8.21
CA GLY A 825 -7.25 35.90 -9.66
C GLY A 825 -7.84 34.61 -10.23
N SER A 826 -8.18 34.64 -11.52
CA SER A 826 -8.55 33.43 -12.27
C SER A 826 -7.29 32.64 -12.63
N PRO A 827 -7.24 31.32 -12.39
CA PRO A 827 -6.09 30.50 -12.71
C PRO A 827 -5.88 30.38 -14.22
N ILE A 828 -4.63 30.14 -14.62
CA ILE A 828 -4.25 29.71 -15.96
C ILE A 828 -4.49 28.20 -16.03
N VAL A 829 -5.40 27.78 -16.91
CA VAL A 829 -5.75 26.35 -17.08
C VAL A 829 -5.34 25.88 -18.47
N LEU A 830 -4.44 24.91 -18.53
CA LEU A 830 -4.02 24.24 -19.75
C LEU A 830 -4.63 22.84 -19.79
N ALA A 831 -5.11 22.43 -20.96
CA ALA A 831 -5.64 21.10 -21.20
C ALA A 831 -5.21 20.60 -22.58
N SER A 832 -4.83 19.33 -22.66
CA SER A 832 -4.49 18.64 -23.92
C SER A 832 -5.02 17.22 -23.88
N VAL A 833 -5.37 16.69 -25.06
CA VAL A 833 -5.81 15.30 -25.23
C VAL A 833 -4.61 14.38 -25.04
N MET A 834 -4.79 13.28 -24.30
CA MET A 834 -3.76 12.30 -23.96
C MET A 834 -3.95 10.94 -24.64
N THR A 835 -5.12 10.72 -25.23
CA THR A 835 -5.51 9.51 -25.97
C THR A 835 -5.81 9.86 -27.43
N TYR A 836 -5.99 8.81 -28.24
CA TYR A 836 -6.36 8.95 -29.64
C TYR A 836 -7.32 7.81 -29.98
N ASP A 837 -8.53 7.93 -29.45
CA ASP A 837 -9.56 6.90 -29.48
C ASP A 837 -10.56 7.15 -30.63
N GLY A 838 -10.84 8.41 -30.94
CA GLY A 838 -11.61 8.81 -32.13
C GLY A 838 -10.70 9.28 -33.26
N ALA A 839 -11.06 9.00 -34.52
CA ALA A 839 -10.20 9.34 -35.66
C ALA A 839 -10.22 10.85 -35.98
N ASP A 840 -11.32 11.52 -35.67
CA ASP A 840 -11.67 12.84 -36.18
C ASP A 840 -10.86 13.95 -35.49
N PRO A 841 -10.36 14.98 -36.20
CA PRO A 841 -9.57 16.06 -35.64
C PRO A 841 -10.40 16.92 -34.68
N ILE A 842 -9.91 17.00 -33.45
CA ILE A 842 -10.57 17.70 -32.36
C ILE A 842 -9.64 18.67 -31.65
N THR A 843 -10.21 19.73 -31.11
CA THR A 843 -9.50 20.71 -30.26
C THR A 843 -10.20 20.85 -28.92
N VAL A 844 -9.43 21.06 -27.84
CA VAL A 844 -10.02 21.35 -26.52
C VAL A 844 -10.46 22.82 -26.50
N ARG A 845 -11.70 23.10 -26.09
CA ARG A 845 -12.21 24.47 -25.87
C ARG A 845 -12.57 24.69 -24.41
N GLN A 846 -12.43 25.93 -23.93
CA GLN A 846 -12.78 26.32 -22.55
C GLN A 846 -13.96 27.29 -22.54
N LYS A 847 -15.06 26.93 -21.89
CA LYS A 847 -16.23 27.82 -21.77
C LYS A 847 -16.04 28.87 -20.68
N TRP A 848 -15.57 28.45 -19.51
CA TRP A 848 -15.26 29.35 -18.40
C TRP A 848 -14.33 28.68 -17.38
N VAL A 849 -13.65 29.52 -16.61
CA VAL A 849 -12.70 29.14 -15.55
C VAL A 849 -13.07 29.88 -14.27
N THR A 850 -13.12 29.17 -13.16
CA THR A 850 -13.21 29.75 -11.81
C THR A 850 -11.94 29.43 -11.03
N SER A 851 -11.81 29.91 -9.80
CA SER A 851 -10.68 29.58 -8.91
C SER A 851 -10.60 28.09 -8.51
N THR A 852 -11.60 27.27 -8.86
CA THR A 852 -11.70 25.87 -8.40
C THR A 852 -11.92 24.82 -9.48
N ARG A 853 -12.27 25.24 -10.70
CA ARG A 853 -12.78 24.36 -11.76
C ARG A 853 -12.81 25.06 -13.11
N VAL A 854 -12.80 24.25 -14.17
CA VAL A 854 -12.94 24.65 -15.58
C VAL A 854 -14.02 23.82 -16.26
N GLN A 855 -14.77 24.42 -17.18
CA GLN A 855 -15.66 23.70 -18.10
C GLN A 855 -14.99 23.58 -19.48
N LEU A 856 -14.83 22.35 -19.94
CA LEU A 856 -14.12 21.95 -21.16
C LEU A 856 -15.05 21.14 -22.07
N PHE A 857 -14.77 21.11 -23.36
CA PHE A 857 -15.34 20.13 -24.30
C PHE A 857 -14.39 19.93 -25.49
N LEU A 858 -14.56 18.84 -26.23
CA LEU A 858 -13.86 18.58 -27.49
C LEU A 858 -14.66 19.16 -28.65
N GLN A 859 -14.06 20.07 -29.39
CA GLN A 859 -14.64 20.63 -30.59
C GLN A 859 -14.01 19.97 -31.81
N GLU A 860 -14.81 19.18 -32.50
CA GLU A 860 -14.51 18.59 -33.79
C GLU A 860 -14.61 19.61 -34.93
N GLU A 861 -13.91 19.33 -36.01
CA GLU A 861 -13.99 20.06 -37.27
C GLU A 861 -15.05 19.43 -38.20
N GLN A 862 -15.52 20.13 -39.23
CA GLN A 862 -16.70 19.72 -40.04
C GLN A 862 -16.42 19.69 -41.55
N SER A 863 -15.15 19.49 -41.94
CA SER A 863 -14.72 19.59 -43.34
C SER A 863 -15.30 18.46 -44.22
N ARG A 864 -15.53 17.28 -43.63
CA ARG A 864 -16.02 16.09 -44.33
C ARG A 864 -17.54 15.94 -44.21
N ASP A 865 -18.08 16.14 -43.01
CA ASP A 865 -19.51 16.15 -42.75
C ASP A 865 -19.87 17.08 -41.58
N ALA A 866 -21.18 17.19 -41.29
CA ALA A 866 -21.71 18.15 -40.31
C ALA A 866 -21.88 17.54 -38.92
N GLU A 867 -21.48 16.29 -38.72
CA GLU A 867 -21.49 15.63 -37.42
C GLU A 867 -20.37 16.26 -36.55
N VAL A 868 -20.55 16.23 -35.23
CA VAL A 868 -19.62 16.84 -34.26
C VAL A 868 -19.47 15.97 -33.02
N TYR A 869 -19.91 14.72 -33.12
CA TYR A 869 -19.89 13.78 -32.03
C TYR A 869 -18.57 13.02 -32.08
N HIS A 870 -17.70 13.35 -31.13
CA HIS A 870 -16.47 12.64 -30.92
C HIS A 870 -16.63 11.67 -29.75
N THR A 871 -16.02 10.48 -29.88
CA THR A 871 -15.92 9.52 -28.78
C THR A 871 -15.19 10.14 -27.58
N TRP A 872 -15.23 9.44 -26.45
CA TRP A 872 -14.53 9.89 -25.25
C TRP A 872 -13.00 9.80 -25.41
N GLU A 873 -12.32 10.77 -24.80
CA GLU A 873 -10.87 10.82 -24.67
C GLU A 873 -10.49 11.20 -23.22
N GLN A 874 -9.23 10.96 -22.87
CA GLN A 874 -8.59 11.48 -21.65
C GLN A 874 -7.91 12.81 -21.91
N LEU A 875 -8.04 13.75 -20.96
CA LEU A 875 -7.30 15.02 -20.96
C LEU A 875 -6.26 15.07 -19.85
N GLY A 876 -5.07 15.54 -20.19
CA GLY A 876 -4.10 16.05 -19.23
C GLY A 876 -4.44 17.51 -18.91
N ILE A 877 -4.46 17.86 -17.63
CA ILE A 877 -4.85 19.20 -17.15
C ILE A 877 -3.78 19.76 -16.22
N LEU A 878 -3.44 21.04 -16.39
CA LEU A 878 -2.60 21.82 -15.49
C LEU A 878 -3.29 23.16 -15.18
N ALA A 879 -3.66 23.39 -13.93
CA ALA A 879 -4.17 24.66 -13.44
C ALA A 879 -3.12 25.32 -12.53
N LEU A 880 -2.84 26.61 -12.71
CA LEU A 880 -1.87 27.34 -11.88
C LEU A 880 -2.17 28.84 -11.79
N GLU A 881 -1.60 29.53 -10.81
CA GLU A 881 -1.62 31.00 -10.79
C GLU A 881 -0.80 31.59 -11.95
N PRO A 882 -1.18 32.77 -12.47
CA PRO A 882 -0.34 33.51 -13.41
C PRO A 882 0.93 34.01 -12.71
N GLY A 883 2.10 33.73 -13.28
CA GLY A 883 3.35 34.19 -12.69
C GLY A 883 4.55 33.31 -12.99
N VAL A 884 5.61 33.50 -12.21
CA VAL A 884 6.88 32.78 -12.35
C VAL A 884 6.86 31.53 -11.46
N LEU A 885 7.22 30.39 -12.03
CA LEU A 885 7.41 29.15 -11.28
C LEU A 885 8.89 29.02 -10.92
N THR A 886 9.16 28.79 -9.64
CA THR A 886 10.51 28.55 -9.14
C THR A 886 10.67 27.17 -8.55
N LYS A 887 11.92 26.71 -8.54
CA LYS A 887 12.33 25.47 -7.89
C LYS A 887 13.56 25.74 -7.00
N PRO A 888 13.80 24.90 -5.99
CA PRO A 888 15.02 24.98 -5.21
C PRO A 888 16.27 24.93 -6.10
N THR A 889 17.19 25.85 -5.87
CA THR A 889 18.51 25.84 -6.51
C THR A 889 19.26 24.64 -5.96
N ALA A 890 19.74 23.76 -6.82
CA ALA A 890 20.67 22.72 -6.38
C ALA A 890 21.84 23.42 -5.69
N ALA A 891 22.09 23.10 -4.41
CA ALA A 891 23.30 23.57 -3.73
C ALA A 891 24.47 23.24 -4.65
N GLY A 892 25.20 24.28 -5.09
CA GLY A 892 26.24 24.14 -6.09
C GLY A 892 27.10 22.92 -5.76
N GLY A 893 27.22 22.01 -6.72
CA GLY A 893 28.04 20.81 -6.57
C GLY A 893 29.47 21.23 -6.28
N ALA A 894 29.82 21.31 -5.00
CA ALA A 894 31.14 20.93 -4.56
C ALA A 894 31.25 19.47 -5.00
N THR A 895 31.96 19.24 -6.10
CA THR A 895 32.49 17.94 -6.45
C THR A 895 33.07 17.35 -5.18
N ALA A 896 32.42 16.32 -4.64
CA ALA A 896 33.02 15.51 -3.59
C ALA A 896 34.39 15.07 -4.14
N PRO A 897 35.51 15.38 -3.48
CA PRO A 897 36.77 14.82 -3.89
C PRO A 897 36.60 13.30 -3.90
N SER A 898 36.97 12.68 -5.02
CA SER A 898 37.00 11.24 -5.14
C SER A 898 37.90 10.68 -4.04
N PHE A 899 37.31 10.20 -2.96
CA PHE A 899 38.01 9.35 -2.01
C PHE A 899 38.12 7.98 -2.67
N ALA A 900 39.25 7.76 -3.35
CA ALA A 900 39.75 6.43 -3.61
C ALA A 900 39.92 5.73 -2.25
N ALA A 901 39.09 4.72 -1.98
CA ALA A 901 39.27 3.84 -0.86
C ALA A 901 40.53 2.97 -1.10
N PRO A 902 41.55 2.98 -0.22
CA PRO A 902 42.68 2.09 -0.36
C PRO A 902 42.50 0.91 0.57
N TYR A 903 41.68 -0.09 0.24
CA TYR A 903 41.79 -1.42 0.87
C TYR A 903 41.32 -2.51 -0.09
N SER A 904 42.25 -3.02 -0.90
CA SER A 904 42.19 -4.38 -1.44
C SER A 904 43.04 -5.29 -0.57
N SER A 905 42.40 -6.21 0.17
CA SER A 905 43.05 -7.45 0.56
C SER A 905 41.99 -8.54 0.64
N SER A 906 41.94 -9.31 -0.44
CA SER A 906 41.32 -10.63 -0.54
C SER A 906 41.73 -11.56 0.61
N PRO A 907 40.82 -12.33 1.22
CA PRO A 907 41.20 -13.41 2.12
C PRO A 907 41.70 -14.62 1.31
N PRO A 908 42.82 -15.27 1.71
CA PRO A 908 43.29 -16.49 1.07
C PRO A 908 42.48 -17.72 1.52
N ALA A 909 42.36 -18.68 0.61
CA ALA A 909 41.73 -19.99 0.80
C ALA A 909 42.43 -20.82 1.89
N PRO A 910 41.70 -21.70 2.62
CA PRO A 910 42.30 -22.60 3.59
C PRO A 910 42.92 -23.84 2.91
N SER A 911 44.20 -24.08 3.17
CA SER A 911 44.90 -25.33 2.87
C SER A 911 44.84 -26.28 4.08
N LEU A 912 44.50 -27.55 3.81
CA LEU A 912 44.73 -28.70 4.69
C LEU A 912 46.17 -28.72 5.23
N PHE A 913 46.35 -29.05 6.52
CA PHE A 913 47.13 -30.21 6.98
C PHE A 913 46.99 -30.40 8.50
N ALA A 914 47.13 -31.66 8.90
CA ALA A 914 46.76 -32.30 10.16
C ALA A 914 47.69 -32.02 11.35
N LEU A 915 47.20 -32.35 12.56
CA LEU A 915 47.92 -32.84 13.77
C LEU A 915 46.82 -33.28 14.77
N THR A 916 46.44 -34.56 14.82
CA THR A 916 46.84 -35.60 15.79
C THR A 916 46.55 -35.31 17.27
N ASP A 917 45.71 -36.18 17.84
CA ASP A 917 45.68 -36.73 19.21
C ASP A 917 45.77 -35.79 20.41
N SER A 918 44.73 -35.81 21.26
CA SER A 918 44.76 -36.55 22.53
C SER A 918 43.46 -36.38 23.33
N LEU A 919 42.93 -37.51 23.77
CA LEU A 919 41.91 -37.69 24.81
C LEU A 919 42.22 -36.91 26.10
N PHE A 920 41.19 -36.48 26.83
CA PHE A 920 40.91 -36.74 28.25
C PHE A 920 39.56 -36.05 28.58
N ALA A 921 38.47 -36.80 28.59
CA ALA A 921 37.86 -37.45 29.76
C ALA A 921 36.85 -36.55 30.47
N LEU A 922 35.58 -36.91 30.25
CA LEU A 922 34.40 -36.60 31.05
C LEU A 922 34.64 -36.84 32.54
N LYS A 923 34.05 -35.97 33.36
CA LYS A 923 33.40 -36.36 34.60
C LYS A 923 32.08 -35.62 34.73
N ASP A 924 31.02 -36.42 34.77
CA ASP A 924 29.74 -36.13 35.42
C ASP A 924 29.98 -35.74 36.89
N GLU A 925 29.23 -34.78 37.42
CA GLU A 925 28.04 -35.03 38.24
C GLU A 925 27.54 -33.73 38.90
N ASP A 926 26.22 -33.73 39.14
CA ASP A 926 25.50 -33.07 40.23
C ASP A 926 24.77 -31.71 40.03
N LEU A 927 23.45 -31.88 39.85
CA LEU A 927 22.36 -31.53 40.78
C LEU A 927 21.89 -30.07 40.93
N LEU A 928 20.58 -29.93 40.67
CA LEU A 928 19.59 -29.10 41.38
C LEU A 928 19.77 -27.56 41.32
N PHE A 929 19.00 -26.88 40.46
CA PHE A 929 17.73 -26.23 40.81
C PHE A 929 17.08 -25.59 39.58
#